data_AF-A0A8C6PES6-F1
#
_entry.id   AF-A0A8C6PES6-F1
#
_cell.length_a   1.000
_cell.length_b   1.000
_cell.length_c   1.000
_cell.angle_alpha   90.00
_cell.angle_beta   90.00
_cell.angle_gamma   90.00
#
_symmetry.space_group_name_H-M   'P 1'
#
loop_
_entity.id
_entity.type
_entity.pdbx_description
1 polymer ?
#
loop_
_entity_poly.entity_id
_entity_poly.type
_entity_poly.pdbx_seq_one_letter_code
_entity_poly.pdbx_strand_id
1 'polypeptide(L)'
;MDIDTDYERPNVETIKCVVVGDNAVGKTRLICARACNATLTQYQLLATHVPTVWAIDQYRVCQEVLERSRDVVDEVSVSLRLWDTFGDHHKDRRFAYGRSDVVVLCFSLANPNSLRHVRTMWFPEIKHFCPRTPIILVGCQLDLRYADLDAVNRARRPLAKPIKHTDILPPERGHEVAKELGIPYYETSIVAQFGVKDVFDNAIRAALISRRHLQFWKSHLKKVQRPLLQAPFLPPRPPRPIVGIPDPPLTDGEGPDSLFCYPLCADVLFVLQGGSSRVFAHKIYLATSCSKFYDLFTLDIGGLRTELRAKEQAGRTKSLDIDKDGVDGGVRGLNRPQLLHQGSLRTSQSDNALPSRAQYSLGALGTGRALSGWGRGFLSVCLEHIDDPMTGRPRLMTVVAMDALIQEEPFKAVLQYLYTGSLDESRNDLMQVATIAELLEVFDLRMMVANVLNRESFMNQEITKAFHVRRANRIKECLNKGTFADVVFRLDDGCLPAHKPLLISSCDWMAAMFRGSFMESYIEEVSIPNTSVACMRGVLEFLYCGLLTPCPGLEPMELIILANRLCLPRLVAFTEQHAVDELLQQAMKGIDIDGQVLAYLELAQFHNSKQLSAWCLHHICTNYNSICRKFPKDMKAMSPENQKHFEKHRWPPVWFLKEEDRYLRSQKEREREEEILRKQHTKRGWCFWRHPSSSPHVS
;
A
#
# COMPACT_ATOMS: atom_id res chain seq x y z
N MET A 1 48.74 -20.00 49.95
CA MET A 1 49.56 -19.81 48.75
C MET A 1 48.64 -20.00 47.58
N ASP A 2 48.51 -18.94 46.77
CA ASP A 2 48.27 -18.92 45.32
C ASP A 2 47.74 -17.52 44.99
N ILE A 3 48.71 -16.62 44.98
CA ILE A 3 48.66 -15.20 44.61
C ILE A 3 49.21 -15.14 43.18
N ASP A 4 48.57 -14.31 42.34
CA ASP A 4 49.05 -13.80 41.05
C ASP A 4 49.54 -14.81 40.00
N THR A 5 48.67 -15.09 39.04
CA THR A 5 49.10 -15.38 37.66
C THR A 5 48.22 -14.60 36.68
N ASP A 6 48.31 -13.26 36.75
CA ASP A 6 48.00 -12.42 35.59
C ASP A 6 49.06 -12.75 34.52
N TYR A 7 48.67 -13.50 33.50
CA TYR A 7 49.43 -13.66 32.25
C TYR A 7 49.52 -12.31 31.53
N GLU A 8 50.39 -11.41 32.00
CA GLU A 8 50.78 -10.21 31.28
C GLU A 8 51.58 -10.62 30.04
N ARG A 9 50.90 -10.68 28.89
CA ARG A 9 51.59 -10.60 27.60
C ARG A 9 52.31 -9.25 27.54
N PRO A 10 53.59 -9.19 27.12
CA PRO A 10 54.28 -7.92 26.98
C PRO A 10 53.49 -7.00 26.01
N ASN A 11 53.30 -5.74 26.41
CA ASN A 11 52.70 -4.63 25.63
C ASN A 11 51.16 -4.53 25.56
N VAL A 12 50.39 -5.12 26.49
CA VAL A 12 48.94 -4.85 26.61
C VAL A 12 48.67 -3.70 27.59
N GLU A 13 48.03 -2.62 27.10
CA GLU A 13 47.66 -1.48 27.94
C GLU A 13 46.27 -1.70 28.56
N THR A 14 46.22 -1.88 29.89
CA THR A 14 44.94 -1.93 30.61
C THR A 14 44.36 -0.52 30.76
N ILE A 15 43.07 -0.34 30.45
CA ILE A 15 42.38 0.95 30.49
C ILE A 15 41.11 0.82 31.32
N LYS A 16 41.04 1.57 32.43
CA LYS A 16 39.83 1.74 33.23
C LYS A 16 38.97 2.87 32.67
N CYS A 17 37.81 2.52 32.11
CA CYS A 17 36.83 3.43 31.54
C CYS A 17 35.59 3.50 32.44
N VAL A 18 35.30 4.68 32.99
CA VAL A 18 34.15 4.89 33.88
C VAL A 18 33.04 5.62 33.13
N VAL A 19 31.81 5.09 33.18
CA VAL A 19 30.65 5.67 32.52
C VAL A 19 29.75 6.35 33.55
N VAL A 20 29.47 7.64 33.36
CA VAL A 20 28.80 8.50 34.36
C VAL A 20 27.70 9.34 33.73
N GLY A 21 26.68 9.70 34.50
CA GLY A 21 25.58 10.57 34.08
C GLY A 21 24.30 10.27 34.85
N ASP A 22 23.23 10.99 34.53
CA ASP A 22 21.91 10.83 35.15
C ASP A 22 21.35 9.40 35.06
N ASN A 23 20.36 9.11 35.89
CA ASN A 23 19.58 7.89 35.77
C ASN A 23 18.83 7.81 34.43
N ALA A 24 18.68 6.58 33.91
CA ALA A 24 17.96 6.27 32.68
C ALA A 24 18.48 6.94 31.38
N VAL A 25 19.68 7.52 31.37
CA VAL A 25 20.26 8.10 30.12
C VAL A 25 20.84 7.06 29.16
N GLY A 26 20.91 5.79 29.55
CA GLY A 26 21.37 4.70 28.68
C GLY A 26 22.79 4.18 28.94
N LYS A 27 23.43 4.54 30.07
CA LYS A 27 24.78 4.10 30.46
C LYS A 27 24.97 2.58 30.45
N THR A 28 24.13 1.86 31.20
CA THR A 28 24.17 0.39 31.26
C THR A 28 23.96 -0.24 29.88
N ARG A 29 23.00 0.28 29.10
CA ARG A 29 22.74 -0.21 27.73
C ARG A 29 23.94 0.00 26.80
N LEU A 30 24.64 1.13 26.91
CA LEU A 30 25.85 1.41 26.14
C LEU A 30 26.98 0.43 26.51
N ILE A 31 27.17 0.15 27.80
CA ILE A 31 28.15 -0.84 28.28
C ILE A 31 27.79 -2.24 27.76
N CYS A 32 26.53 -2.67 27.91
CA CYS A 32 26.08 -3.98 27.43
C CYS A 32 26.27 -4.12 25.92
N ALA A 33 25.94 -3.10 25.13
CA ALA A 33 26.12 -3.12 23.69
C ALA A 33 27.60 -3.30 23.30
N ARG A 34 28.52 -2.66 24.01
CA ARG A 34 29.96 -2.85 23.80
C ARG A 34 30.44 -4.23 24.25
N ALA A 35 30.01 -4.70 25.41
CA ALA A 35 30.43 -6.00 25.95
C ALA A 35 29.94 -7.18 25.10
N CYS A 36 28.77 -7.05 24.47
CA CYS A 36 28.15 -8.12 23.69
C CYS A 36 28.39 -8.02 22.16
N ASN A 37 28.97 -6.92 21.66
CA ASN A 37 29.35 -6.72 20.25
C ASN A 37 28.33 -7.29 19.22
N ALA A 38 27.05 -6.92 19.36
CA ALA A 38 25.94 -7.32 18.48
C ALA A 38 25.49 -8.80 18.50
N THR A 39 25.93 -9.65 19.44
CA THR A 39 25.44 -11.04 19.55
C THR A 39 24.03 -11.17 20.12
N LEU A 40 23.54 -10.13 20.78
CA LEU A 40 22.20 -10.08 21.37
C LEU A 40 21.24 -9.35 20.42
N THR A 41 20.08 -9.96 20.20
CA THR A 41 18.98 -9.31 19.48
C THR A 41 18.53 -8.05 20.22
N GLN A 42 17.88 -7.12 19.52
CA GLN A 42 17.35 -5.89 20.10
C GLN A 42 16.48 -6.17 21.34
N TYR A 43 15.64 -7.20 21.29
CA TYR A 43 14.82 -7.62 22.44
C TYR A 43 15.67 -8.06 23.62
N GLN A 44 16.70 -8.86 23.39
CA GLN A 44 17.61 -9.33 24.44
C GLN A 44 18.40 -8.18 25.08
N LEU A 45 18.88 -7.20 24.29
CA LEU A 45 19.56 -6.00 24.82
C LEU A 45 18.62 -5.07 25.60
N LEU A 46 17.33 -5.02 25.24
CA LEU A 46 16.33 -4.22 25.96
C LEU A 46 15.84 -4.91 27.24
N ALA A 47 15.84 -6.24 27.27
CA ALA A 47 15.37 -7.10 28.35
C ALA A 47 16.46 -7.55 29.34
N THR A 48 17.76 -7.42 29.00
CA THR A 48 18.86 -7.72 29.92
C THR A 48 18.85 -6.73 31.08
N HIS A 49 18.22 -7.14 32.18
CA HIS A 49 18.32 -6.46 33.45
C HIS A 49 19.62 -6.86 34.14
N VAL A 50 20.75 -6.29 33.72
CA VAL A 50 21.99 -6.36 34.50
C VAL A 50 21.80 -5.40 35.69
N PRO A 51 21.70 -5.89 36.94
CA PRO A 51 21.57 -5.00 38.08
C PRO A 51 22.78 -4.06 38.10
N THR A 52 22.53 -2.75 38.04
CA THR A 52 23.55 -1.71 38.06
C THR A 52 24.38 -1.73 39.37
N VAL A 53 23.95 -2.53 40.36
CA VAL A 53 24.67 -2.86 41.59
C VAL A 53 25.83 -3.81 41.24
N TRP A 54 27.04 -3.25 41.10
CA TRP A 54 28.34 -3.95 41.05
C TRP A 54 28.85 -4.49 39.70
N ALA A 55 28.77 -3.72 38.62
CA ALA A 55 29.56 -4.00 37.41
C ALA A 55 31.05 -3.61 37.56
N ILE A 56 31.66 -3.87 38.72
CA ILE A 56 33.12 -3.83 38.90
C ILE A 56 33.63 -5.19 38.47
N ASP A 57 34.27 -5.28 37.31
CA ASP A 57 34.97 -6.49 36.83
C ASP A 57 34.10 -7.76 36.65
N GLN A 58 32.81 -7.74 36.97
CA GLN A 58 31.91 -8.89 36.81
C GLN A 58 31.77 -9.35 35.36
N TYR A 59 31.94 -8.45 34.40
CA TYR A 59 32.02 -8.79 32.97
C TYR A 59 33.22 -9.70 32.64
N ARG A 60 34.26 -9.75 33.48
CA ARG A 60 35.40 -10.68 33.29
C ARG A 60 35.13 -12.09 33.83
N VAL A 61 34.06 -12.31 34.59
CA VAL A 61 33.68 -13.64 35.09
C VAL A 61 33.24 -14.54 33.93
N CYS A 62 32.67 -13.94 32.88
CA CYS A 62 32.37 -14.63 31.63
C CYS A 62 33.58 -14.56 30.69
N GLN A 63 34.12 -15.72 30.31
CA GLN A 63 35.31 -15.81 29.46
C GLN A 63 35.10 -15.16 28.08
N GLU A 64 33.91 -15.28 27.49
CA GLU A 64 33.60 -14.60 26.22
C GLU A 64 33.66 -13.07 26.32
N VAL A 65 33.17 -12.51 27.43
CA VAL A 65 33.16 -11.06 27.63
C VAL A 65 34.58 -10.56 27.99
N LEU A 66 35.37 -11.37 28.70
CA LEU A 66 36.78 -11.12 28.94
C LEU A 66 37.57 -11.07 27.62
N GLU A 67 37.34 -12.01 26.72
CA GLU A 67 37.98 -12.02 25.39
C GLU A 67 37.57 -10.79 24.57
N ARG A 68 36.28 -10.42 24.58
CA ARG A 68 35.76 -9.20 23.93
C ARG A 68 36.23 -7.89 24.57
N SER A 69 36.74 -7.91 25.79
CA SER A 69 37.34 -6.74 26.45
C SER A 69 38.72 -6.37 25.88
N ARG A 70 39.36 -7.30 25.18
CA ARG A 70 40.64 -7.09 24.49
C ARG A 70 40.37 -6.53 23.11
N ASP A 71 41.06 -5.45 22.76
CA ASP A 71 40.93 -4.81 21.45
C ASP A 71 42.30 -4.29 20.98
N VAL A 72 42.39 -3.87 19.73
CA VAL A 72 43.56 -3.19 19.16
C VAL A 72 43.11 -1.84 18.62
N VAL A 73 43.60 -0.75 19.24
CA VAL A 73 43.30 0.63 18.82
C VAL A 73 44.61 1.31 18.44
N ASP A 74 44.69 1.81 17.21
CA ASP A 74 45.87 2.50 16.66
C ASP A 74 47.17 1.70 16.85
N GLU A 75 47.15 0.40 16.52
CA GLU A 75 48.24 -0.57 16.69
C GLU A 75 48.62 -0.90 18.15
N VAL A 76 47.85 -0.43 19.14
CA VAL A 76 48.07 -0.71 20.56
C VAL A 76 47.07 -1.75 21.05
N SER A 77 47.58 -2.88 21.54
CA SER A 77 46.76 -3.89 22.24
C SER A 77 46.29 -3.33 23.58
N VAL A 78 44.98 -3.32 23.79
CA VAL A 78 44.36 -2.78 25.00
C VAL A 78 43.45 -3.81 25.68
N SER A 79 43.33 -3.72 27.00
CA SER A 79 42.30 -4.42 27.77
C SER A 79 41.40 -3.38 28.44
N LEU A 80 40.17 -3.25 27.94
CA LEU A 80 39.20 -2.26 28.39
C LEU A 80 38.38 -2.78 29.58
N ARG A 81 38.49 -2.11 30.73
CA ARG A 81 37.66 -2.38 31.91
C ARG A 81 36.55 -1.33 31.99
N LEU A 82 35.31 -1.75 31.80
CA LEU A 82 34.13 -0.89 31.85
C LEU A 82 33.56 -0.83 33.27
N TRP A 83 33.34 0.38 33.78
CA TRP A 83 32.76 0.63 35.09
C TRP A 83 31.44 1.40 34.92
N ASP A 84 30.33 0.74 35.22
CA ASP A 84 29.00 1.38 35.26
C ASP A 84 28.79 2.11 36.59
N THR A 85 28.04 3.21 36.58
CA THR A 85 27.73 3.98 37.79
C THR A 85 26.25 4.34 37.88
N PHE A 86 25.72 4.41 39.10
CA PHE A 86 24.40 4.97 39.34
C PHE A 86 24.42 6.50 39.33
N GLY A 87 23.35 7.12 38.81
CA GLY A 87 23.16 8.56 38.89
C GLY A 87 22.97 9.06 40.33
N ASP A 88 22.19 8.33 41.13
CA ASP A 88 21.73 8.86 42.43
C ASP A 88 22.55 8.36 43.64
N HIS A 89 23.52 7.45 43.46
CA HIS A 89 24.34 6.88 44.54
C HIS A 89 25.70 7.58 44.66
N HIS A 90 25.74 8.75 45.30
CA HIS A 90 26.94 9.58 45.44
C HIS A 90 28.14 8.89 46.10
N LYS A 91 27.94 8.02 47.11
CA LYS A 91 29.05 7.37 47.83
C LYS A 91 29.79 6.35 46.95
N ASP A 92 29.05 5.50 46.24
CA ASP A 92 29.61 4.41 45.44
C ASP A 92 30.31 4.94 44.17
N ARG A 93 29.78 6.02 43.59
CA ARG A 93 30.37 6.66 42.42
C ARG A 93 31.75 7.26 42.67
N ARG A 94 32.00 7.78 43.88
CA ARG A 94 33.34 8.30 44.26
C ARG A 94 34.41 7.23 44.19
N PHE A 95 34.08 6.00 44.57
CA PHE A 95 35.00 4.86 44.48
C PHE A 95 35.32 4.52 43.03
N ALA A 96 34.34 4.61 42.12
CA ALA A 96 34.54 4.34 40.70
C ALA A 96 35.60 5.26 40.06
N TYR A 97 35.68 6.53 40.46
CA TYR A 97 36.66 7.49 39.90
C TYR A 97 38.13 7.15 40.20
N GLY A 98 38.41 6.40 41.26
CA GLY A 98 39.78 6.07 41.66
C GLY A 98 40.57 5.40 40.53
N ARG A 99 41.72 5.97 40.16
CA ARG A 99 42.62 5.48 39.08
C ARG A 99 41.93 5.31 37.72
N SER A 100 40.95 6.15 37.40
CA SER A 100 40.30 6.12 36.08
C SER A 100 41.23 6.68 35.00
N ASP A 101 41.33 5.95 33.89
CA ASP A 101 42.12 6.36 32.72
C ASP A 101 41.33 7.26 31.77
N VAL A 102 40.00 7.09 31.73
CA VAL A 102 39.07 7.93 30.96
C VAL A 102 37.67 7.89 31.57
N VAL A 103 36.92 8.98 31.43
CA VAL A 103 35.51 9.07 31.81
C VAL A 103 34.64 9.31 30.58
N VAL A 104 33.60 8.49 30.42
CA VAL A 104 32.53 8.67 29.43
C VAL A 104 31.35 9.32 30.14
N LEU A 105 31.11 10.59 29.85
CA LEU A 105 30.04 11.37 30.45
C LEU A 105 28.80 11.33 29.54
N CYS A 106 27.77 10.61 29.96
CA CYS A 106 26.56 10.38 29.18
C CYS A 106 25.41 11.31 29.59
N PHE A 107 24.63 11.72 28.60
CA PHE A 107 23.31 12.32 28.78
C PHE A 107 22.33 11.74 27.76
N SER A 108 21.03 11.97 27.95
CA SER A 108 19.99 11.51 27.04
C SER A 108 19.59 12.60 26.07
N LEU A 109 19.55 12.27 24.77
CA LEU A 109 19.03 13.15 23.73
C LEU A 109 17.52 13.43 23.87
N ALA A 110 16.80 12.66 24.68
CA ALA A 110 15.38 12.86 24.98
C ALA A 110 15.12 13.50 26.35
N ASN A 111 16.16 13.94 27.06
CA ASN A 111 16.03 14.62 28.35
C ASN A 111 16.95 15.84 28.43
N PRO A 112 16.42 17.06 28.15
CA PRO A 112 17.19 18.31 28.20
C PRO A 112 17.85 18.59 29.56
N ASN A 113 17.25 18.12 30.67
CA ASN A 113 17.83 18.31 31.99
C ASN A 113 19.11 17.52 32.19
N SER A 114 19.20 16.32 31.60
CA SER A 114 20.42 15.51 31.70
C SER A 114 21.63 16.19 31.06
N LEU A 115 21.42 16.96 29.98
CA LEU A 115 22.47 17.80 29.39
C LEU A 115 22.81 19.02 30.25
N ARG A 116 21.84 19.59 30.98
CA ARG A 116 22.11 20.67 31.93
C ARG A 116 22.98 20.18 33.10
N HIS A 117 22.65 19.00 33.63
CA HIS A 117 23.40 18.39 34.72
C HIS A 117 24.85 18.06 34.35
N VAL A 118 25.16 17.82 33.07
CA VAL A 118 26.55 17.69 32.59
C VAL A 118 27.38 18.90 33.01
N ARG A 119 26.86 20.12 32.82
CA ARG A 119 27.54 21.37 33.19
C ARG A 119 27.50 21.64 34.69
N THR A 120 26.33 21.47 35.32
CA THR A 120 26.11 21.98 36.68
C THR A 120 26.53 21.02 37.78
N MET A 121 26.64 19.73 37.48
CA MET A 121 26.91 18.68 38.47
C MET A 121 28.04 17.77 38.02
N TRP A 122 27.88 17.06 36.89
CA TRP A 122 28.72 15.93 36.55
C TRP A 122 30.15 16.32 36.21
N PHE A 123 30.33 17.32 35.33
CA PHE A 123 31.66 17.76 34.94
C PHE A 123 32.47 18.34 36.12
N PRO A 124 31.91 19.24 36.96
CA PRO A 124 32.57 19.69 38.19
C PRO A 124 32.92 18.54 39.14
N GLU A 125 32.03 17.58 39.34
CA GLU A 125 32.26 16.42 40.22
C GLU A 125 33.44 15.58 39.71
N ILE A 126 33.46 15.24 38.42
CA ILE A 126 34.55 14.46 37.80
C ILE A 126 35.87 15.22 37.94
N LYS A 127 35.89 16.52 37.66
CA LYS A 127 37.11 17.34 37.77
C LYS A 127 37.60 17.49 39.22
N HIS A 128 36.71 17.42 40.21
CA HIS A 128 37.10 17.42 41.62
C HIS A 128 37.83 16.12 42.00
N PHE A 129 37.32 14.95 41.61
CA PHE A 129 37.89 13.66 42.03
C PHE A 129 39.03 13.15 41.14
N CYS A 130 39.00 13.44 39.83
CA CYS A 130 40.04 13.00 38.89
C CYS A 130 40.39 14.12 37.87
N PRO A 131 41.05 15.20 38.31
CA PRO A 131 41.24 16.43 37.51
C PRO A 131 41.98 16.23 36.18
N ARG A 132 42.93 15.28 36.16
CA ARG A 132 43.78 14.97 34.99
C ARG A 132 43.18 13.92 34.06
N THR A 133 42.11 13.25 34.47
CA THR A 133 41.50 12.19 33.66
C THR A 133 40.79 12.83 32.46
N PRO A 134 41.03 12.35 31.22
CA PRO A 134 40.32 12.81 30.05
C PRO A 134 38.84 12.42 30.13
N ILE A 135 37.99 13.30 29.59
CA ILE A 135 36.54 13.13 29.60
C ILE A 135 36.06 13.21 28.15
N ILE A 136 35.14 12.33 27.75
CA ILE A 136 34.40 12.44 26.50
C ILE A 136 32.91 12.59 26.79
N LEU A 137 32.22 13.47 26.07
CA LEU A 137 30.78 13.68 26.20
C LEU A 137 30.02 12.77 25.23
N VAL A 138 28.97 12.11 25.70
CA VAL A 138 28.17 11.18 24.89
C VAL A 138 26.68 11.47 24.99
N GLY A 139 26.06 11.79 23.86
CA GLY A 139 24.61 11.86 23.71
C GLY A 139 24.03 10.49 23.38
N CYS A 140 23.23 9.91 24.26
CA CYS A 140 22.62 8.60 24.07
C CYS A 140 21.19 8.71 23.53
N GLN A 141 20.67 7.60 22.98
CA GLN A 141 19.30 7.46 22.48
C GLN A 141 19.01 8.31 21.24
N LEU A 142 19.97 8.36 20.31
CA LEU A 142 19.87 9.09 19.05
C LEU A 142 18.69 8.66 18.18
N ASP A 143 18.26 7.40 18.28
CA ASP A 143 17.09 6.85 17.58
C ASP A 143 15.81 7.65 17.83
N LEU A 144 15.68 8.28 18.99
CA LEU A 144 14.50 9.07 19.35
C LEU A 144 14.33 10.34 18.51
N ARG A 145 15.33 10.75 17.71
CA ARG A 145 15.19 11.87 16.76
C ARG A 145 14.32 11.55 15.54
N TYR A 146 14.18 10.28 15.18
CA TYR A 146 13.42 9.86 14.00
C TYR A 146 12.42 8.73 14.29
N ALA A 147 12.34 8.26 15.54
CA ALA A 147 11.35 7.26 15.95
C ALA A 147 9.93 7.84 16.00
N ASP A 148 8.94 6.95 15.86
CA ASP A 148 7.56 7.23 16.23
C ASP A 148 7.45 7.35 17.75
N LEU A 149 7.39 8.58 18.26
CA LEU A 149 7.33 8.86 19.69
C LEU A 149 6.03 8.35 20.33
N ASP A 150 4.93 8.21 19.59
CA ASP A 150 3.69 7.67 20.14
C ASP A 150 3.83 6.17 20.38
N ALA A 151 4.42 5.44 19.43
CA ALA A 151 4.78 4.03 19.62
C ALA A 151 5.78 3.84 20.78
N VAL A 152 6.80 4.69 20.85
CA VAL A 152 7.78 4.66 21.94
C VAL A 152 7.11 4.92 23.29
N ASN A 153 6.23 5.91 23.39
CA ASN A 153 5.55 6.24 24.64
C ASN A 153 4.56 5.14 25.06
N ARG A 154 3.88 4.45 24.13
CA ARG A 154 3.06 3.27 24.42
C ARG A 154 3.87 2.08 24.97
N ALA A 155 5.10 1.90 24.48
CA ALA A 155 5.99 0.82 24.91
C ALA A 155 6.71 1.10 26.25
N ARG A 156 6.70 2.34 26.73
CA ARG A 156 7.32 2.74 28.01
C ARG A 156 6.38 2.40 29.19
N ARG A 157 6.95 2.40 30.40
CA ARG A 157 6.18 2.15 31.63
C ARG A 157 5.03 3.16 31.75
N PRO A 158 3.80 2.74 32.17
CA PRO A 158 2.62 3.62 32.20
C PRO A 158 2.78 4.92 32.99
N LEU A 159 3.65 4.94 34.01
CA LEU A 159 3.89 6.10 34.88
C LEU A 159 5.05 7.01 34.39
N ALA A 160 5.73 6.66 33.32
CA ALA A 160 6.82 7.48 32.80
C ALA A 160 6.26 8.71 32.07
N LYS A 161 6.83 9.89 32.33
CA LYS A 161 6.49 11.12 31.59
C LYS A 161 6.66 10.87 30.07
N PRO A 162 5.63 11.12 29.25
CA PRO A 162 5.74 10.99 27.80
C PRO A 162 6.84 11.90 27.25
N ILE A 163 7.68 11.36 26.37
CA ILE A 163 8.68 12.14 25.63
C ILE A 163 7.94 12.95 24.58
N LYS A 164 8.14 14.27 24.57
CA LYS A 164 7.60 15.16 23.55
C LYS A 164 8.67 15.48 22.51
N HIS A 165 8.26 15.83 21.29
CA HIS A 165 9.20 16.30 20.26
C HIS A 165 10.05 17.50 20.72
N THR A 166 9.51 18.37 21.57
CA THR A 166 10.23 19.52 22.15
C THR A 166 11.33 19.13 23.16
N ASP A 167 11.27 17.91 23.69
CA ASP A 167 12.28 17.38 24.62
C ASP A 167 13.49 16.78 23.87
N ILE A 168 13.34 16.51 22.57
CA ILE A 168 14.42 15.94 21.76
C ILE A 168 15.47 17.02 21.46
N LEU A 169 16.69 16.80 21.93
CA LEU A 169 17.81 17.70 21.76
C LEU A 169 18.37 17.62 20.33
N PRO A 170 18.51 18.77 19.64
CA PRO A 170 19.19 18.80 18.36
C PRO A 170 20.72 18.69 18.59
N PRO A 171 21.48 18.18 17.60
CA PRO A 171 22.92 17.90 17.74
C PRO A 171 23.75 19.09 18.25
N GLU A 172 23.38 20.31 17.85
CA GLU A 172 24.10 21.54 18.15
C GLU A 172 24.21 21.78 19.67
N ARG A 173 23.21 21.35 20.45
CA ARG A 173 23.22 21.50 21.91
C ARG A 173 24.34 20.70 22.57
N GLY A 174 24.58 19.48 22.12
CA GLY A 174 25.67 18.65 22.62
C GLY A 174 27.04 19.24 22.26
N HIS A 175 27.17 19.72 21.02
CA HIS A 175 28.39 20.38 20.55
C HIS A 175 28.70 21.68 21.28
N GLU A 176 27.70 22.51 21.59
CA GLU A 176 27.84 23.74 22.39
C GLU A 176 28.45 23.43 23.76
N VAL A 177 27.89 22.44 24.47
CA VAL A 177 28.36 22.01 25.80
C VAL A 177 29.77 21.45 25.72
N ALA A 178 30.04 20.60 24.73
CA ALA A 178 31.35 20.00 24.54
C ALA A 178 32.44 21.03 24.25
N LYS A 179 32.13 22.02 23.41
CA LYS A 179 33.04 23.13 23.08
C LYS A 179 33.34 23.98 24.31
N GLU A 180 32.32 24.33 25.10
CA GLU A 180 32.48 25.08 26.35
C GLU A 180 33.37 24.35 27.36
N LEU A 181 33.19 23.03 27.48
CA LEU A 181 33.95 22.19 28.41
C LEU A 181 35.33 21.77 27.87
N GLY A 182 35.63 22.02 26.59
CA GLY A 182 36.88 21.64 25.94
C GLY A 182 37.06 20.12 25.79
N ILE A 183 35.97 19.38 25.61
CA ILE A 183 35.96 17.91 25.51
C ILE A 183 35.35 17.44 24.17
N PRO A 184 35.73 16.27 23.64
CA PRO A 184 35.11 15.74 22.43
C PRO A 184 33.68 15.25 22.69
N TYR A 185 32.86 15.28 21.65
CA TYR A 185 31.45 14.86 21.69
C TYR A 185 31.14 13.80 20.65
N TYR A 186 30.35 12.82 21.09
CA TYR A 186 29.87 11.70 20.30
C TYR A 186 28.40 11.44 20.60
N GLU A 187 27.70 10.85 19.65
CA GLU A 187 26.32 10.39 19.82
C GLU A 187 26.21 8.89 19.57
N THR A 188 25.24 8.26 20.22
CA THR A 188 25.02 6.82 20.15
C THR A 188 23.55 6.47 20.04
N SER A 189 23.25 5.47 19.21
CA SER A 189 21.99 4.74 19.26
C SER A 189 22.30 3.26 19.38
N ILE A 190 21.85 2.65 20.48
CA ILE A 190 21.97 1.20 20.65
C ILE A 190 21.02 0.47 19.69
N VAL A 191 19.86 1.06 19.41
CA VAL A 191 18.86 0.51 18.49
C VAL A 191 19.41 0.45 17.07
N ALA A 192 20.05 1.52 16.61
CA ALA A 192 20.67 1.56 15.28
C ALA A 192 22.11 0.99 15.27
N GLN A 193 22.61 0.49 16.41
CA GLN A 193 24.01 0.08 16.60
C GLN A 193 25.04 1.14 16.16
N PHE A 194 24.67 2.41 16.25
CA PHE A 194 25.48 3.53 15.80
C PHE A 194 26.30 4.12 16.95
N GLY A 195 27.56 4.44 16.68
CA GLY A 195 28.45 5.20 17.57
C GLY A 195 29.00 4.43 18.77
N VAL A 196 28.56 3.19 19.03
CA VAL A 196 29.02 2.40 20.19
C VAL A 196 30.53 2.17 20.12
N LYS A 197 31.02 1.67 18.99
CA LYS A 197 32.47 1.44 18.77
C LYS A 197 33.24 2.77 18.81
N ASP A 198 32.74 3.79 18.11
CA ASP A 198 33.39 5.11 18.04
C ASP A 198 33.63 5.71 19.42
N VAL A 199 32.63 5.65 20.31
CA VAL A 199 32.74 6.16 21.68
C VAL A 199 33.88 5.47 22.44
N PHE A 200 33.92 4.14 22.42
CA PHE A 200 34.91 3.40 23.21
C PHE A 200 36.31 3.47 22.60
N ASP A 201 36.45 3.41 21.28
CA ASP A 201 37.74 3.60 20.61
C ASP A 201 38.32 4.98 20.90
N ASN A 202 37.49 6.02 20.87
CA ASN A 202 37.94 7.39 21.15
C ASN A 202 38.17 7.65 22.63
N ALA A 203 37.45 6.98 23.54
CA ALA A 203 37.78 6.96 24.96
C ALA A 203 39.16 6.31 25.20
N ILE A 204 39.44 5.20 24.52
CA ILE A 204 40.74 4.51 24.56
C ILE A 204 41.84 5.43 24.04
N ARG A 205 41.65 6.08 22.88
CA ARG A 205 42.62 7.06 22.34
C ARG A 205 42.89 8.19 23.33
N ALA A 206 41.85 8.74 23.96
CA ALA A 206 42.00 9.80 24.95
C ALA A 206 42.81 9.34 26.18
N ALA A 207 42.54 8.13 26.70
CA ALA A 207 43.29 7.51 27.78
C ALA A 207 44.77 7.31 27.42
N LEU A 208 45.03 6.69 26.26
CA LEU A 208 46.39 6.38 25.79
C LEU A 208 47.21 7.64 25.52
N ILE A 209 46.59 8.71 25.00
CA ILE A 209 47.25 10.02 24.84
C ILE A 209 47.60 10.62 26.20
N SER A 210 46.65 10.64 27.14
CA SER A 210 46.92 11.14 28.50
C SER A 210 48.07 10.36 29.15
N ARG A 211 48.06 9.04 29.01
CA ARG A 211 49.14 8.15 29.49
C ARG A 211 50.46 8.43 28.79
N ARG A 212 50.49 8.66 27.48
CA ARG A 212 51.69 9.05 26.73
C ARG A 212 52.30 10.36 27.26
N HIS A 213 51.48 11.32 27.66
CA HIS A 213 51.96 12.57 28.27
C HIS A 213 52.60 12.35 29.65
N LEU A 214 52.10 11.37 30.41
CA LEU A 214 52.64 11.00 31.73
C LEU A 214 53.83 10.04 31.66
N GLN A 215 53.90 9.19 30.63
CA GLN A 215 54.88 8.12 30.43
C GLN A 215 55.53 8.23 29.05
N PHE A 216 56.24 9.33 28.79
CA PHE A 216 56.78 9.68 27.48
C PHE A 216 57.78 8.66 26.90
N TRP A 217 58.37 7.81 27.75
CA TRP A 217 59.30 6.75 27.35
C TRP A 217 58.62 5.55 26.68
N LYS A 218 57.29 5.42 26.77
CA LYS A 218 56.52 4.36 26.08
C LYS A 218 56.41 4.65 24.58
N SER A 219 57.34 4.12 23.80
CA SER A 219 57.45 4.37 22.35
C SER A 219 56.29 3.81 21.53
N HIS A 220 55.66 2.71 21.96
CA HIS A 220 54.50 2.11 21.29
C HIS A 220 53.27 3.02 21.31
N LEU A 221 53.20 4.00 22.21
CA LEU A 221 52.10 4.97 22.27
C LEU A 221 52.28 6.16 21.31
N LYS A 222 53.43 6.30 20.63
CA LYS A 222 53.73 7.45 19.76
C LYS A 222 52.76 7.58 18.57
N LYS A 223 52.29 6.45 18.04
CA LYS A 223 51.39 6.40 16.88
C LYS A 223 49.90 6.59 17.22
N VAL A 224 49.54 6.61 18.51
CA VAL A 224 48.15 6.79 18.94
C VAL A 224 47.62 8.15 18.45
N GLN A 225 46.50 8.10 17.75
CA GLN A 225 45.86 9.27 17.16
C GLN A 225 45.01 9.99 18.20
N ARG A 226 44.78 11.30 17.98
CA ARG A 226 43.79 12.06 18.76
C ARG A 226 42.39 11.47 18.54
N PRO A 227 41.45 11.66 19.48
CA PRO A 227 40.06 11.28 19.28
C PRO A 227 39.53 11.74 17.91
N LEU A 228 39.02 10.77 17.14
CA LEU A 228 38.53 10.95 15.78
C LEU A 228 37.15 11.62 15.76
N LEU A 229 36.77 12.14 14.60
CA LEU A 229 35.47 12.78 14.37
C LEU A 229 34.50 11.64 14.12
N GLN A 230 33.28 11.78 14.61
CA GLN A 230 32.20 10.88 14.27
C GLN A 230 31.48 11.41 13.04
N ALA A 231 31.33 10.57 12.02
CA ALA A 231 30.45 10.88 10.89
C ALA A 231 29.00 10.95 11.40
N PRO A 232 28.16 11.88 10.92
CA PRO A 232 26.79 12.00 11.38
C PRO A 232 25.96 10.78 11.02
N PHE A 233 25.00 10.44 11.88
CA PHE A 233 24.06 9.35 11.61
C PHE A 233 22.98 9.80 10.62
N LEU A 234 22.99 9.22 9.42
CA LEU A 234 21.88 9.35 8.47
C LEU A 234 20.77 8.37 8.88
N PRO A 235 19.58 8.83 9.29
CA PRO A 235 18.49 7.94 9.63
C PRO A 235 18.04 7.13 8.41
N PRO A 236 17.55 5.90 8.62
CA PRO A 236 17.06 5.06 7.55
C PRO A 236 15.96 5.81 6.78
N ARG A 237 15.92 5.59 5.46
CA ARG A 237 14.86 6.17 4.63
C ARG A 237 13.51 5.63 5.13
N PRO A 238 12.49 6.49 5.34
CA PRO A 238 11.16 6.04 5.74
C PRO A 238 10.63 4.97 4.75
N PRO A 239 9.91 3.94 5.25
CA PRO A 239 9.29 2.96 4.38
C PRO A 239 8.15 3.60 3.57
N ARG A 240 7.91 3.09 2.37
CA ARG A 240 6.80 3.53 1.52
C ARG A 240 5.46 3.13 2.15
N PRO A 241 4.43 3.99 2.09
CA PRO A 241 3.06 3.62 2.44
C PRO A 241 2.58 2.44 1.57
N ILE A 242 1.86 1.51 2.19
CA ILE A 242 1.23 0.39 1.48
C ILE A 242 -0.18 0.81 1.10
N VAL A 243 -0.53 0.67 -0.18
CA VAL A 243 -1.90 0.82 -0.66
C VAL A 243 -2.60 -0.51 -0.45
N GLY A 244 -3.64 -0.51 0.38
CA GLY A 244 -4.46 -1.68 0.66
C GLY A 244 -5.82 -1.59 -0.03
N ILE A 245 -6.27 -2.72 -0.59
CA ILE A 245 -7.64 -2.87 -1.08
C ILE A 245 -8.47 -3.40 0.10
N PRO A 246 -9.53 -2.69 0.54
CA PRO A 246 -10.39 -3.19 1.60
C PRO A 246 -11.10 -4.46 1.15
N ASP A 247 -11.48 -5.31 2.11
CA ASP A 247 -12.30 -6.48 1.85
C ASP A 247 -13.67 -6.07 1.26
N PRO A 248 -14.35 -6.96 0.51
CA PRO A 248 -15.71 -6.67 0.05
C PRO A 248 -16.60 -6.44 1.28
N PRO A 249 -17.53 -5.47 1.24
CA PRO A 249 -18.54 -5.38 2.28
C PRO A 249 -19.31 -6.71 2.35
N LEU A 250 -19.71 -7.11 3.56
CA LEU A 250 -20.64 -8.22 3.73
C LEU A 250 -21.92 -7.87 2.97
N THR A 251 -22.31 -8.69 2.01
CA THR A 251 -23.55 -8.49 1.26
C THR A 251 -24.74 -8.73 2.19
N ASP A 252 -25.31 -7.67 2.76
CA ASP A 252 -26.52 -7.70 3.60
C ASP A 252 -27.76 -7.97 2.73
N GLY A 253 -27.83 -9.15 2.11
CA GLY A 253 -29.01 -9.58 1.34
C GLY A 253 -29.30 -8.78 0.06
N GLU A 254 -28.36 -7.97 -0.44
CA GLU A 254 -28.48 -7.18 -1.67
C GLU A 254 -27.53 -7.70 -2.77
N GLY A 255 -27.56 -9.01 -3.03
CA GLY A 255 -26.79 -9.66 -4.10
C GLY A 255 -27.66 -10.15 -5.27
N PRO A 256 -27.06 -10.90 -6.21
CA PRO A 256 -27.80 -11.56 -7.30
C PRO A 256 -29.01 -12.38 -6.84
N ASP A 257 -28.95 -12.96 -5.65
CA ASP A 257 -30.03 -13.74 -5.05
C ASP A 257 -31.28 -12.88 -4.75
N SER A 258 -31.06 -11.68 -4.22
CA SER A 258 -32.13 -10.71 -3.95
C SER A 258 -32.78 -10.21 -5.24
N LEU A 259 -31.99 -10.00 -6.29
CA LEU A 259 -32.49 -9.63 -7.60
C LEU A 259 -33.33 -10.76 -8.24
N PHE A 260 -33.03 -12.03 -7.94
CA PHE A 260 -33.86 -13.14 -8.40
C PHE A 260 -35.21 -13.19 -7.65
N CYS A 261 -35.19 -12.99 -6.32
CA CYS A 261 -36.40 -12.93 -5.49
C CYS A 261 -37.28 -11.70 -5.81
N TYR A 262 -36.64 -10.58 -6.13
CA TYR A 262 -37.29 -9.31 -6.48
C TYR A 262 -36.87 -8.91 -7.90
N PRO A 263 -37.57 -9.42 -8.94
CA PRO A 263 -37.14 -9.37 -10.35
C PRO A 263 -37.27 -7.99 -11.01
N LEU A 264 -36.57 -7.00 -10.45
CA LEU A 264 -36.47 -5.65 -10.98
C LEU A 264 -35.78 -5.66 -12.34
N CYS A 265 -36.42 -5.05 -13.33
CA CYS A 265 -35.93 -5.04 -14.70
C CYS A 265 -35.87 -6.43 -15.37
N ALA A 266 -36.73 -7.38 -14.98
CA ALA A 266 -36.87 -8.66 -15.68
C ALA A 266 -37.19 -8.47 -17.17
N ASP A 267 -36.56 -9.28 -18.00
CA ASP A 267 -36.66 -9.25 -19.46
C ASP A 267 -37.00 -10.63 -20.07
N VAL A 268 -37.16 -11.64 -19.21
CA VAL A 268 -37.65 -12.98 -19.57
C VAL A 268 -38.66 -13.50 -18.54
N LEU A 269 -39.69 -14.17 -19.05
CA LEU A 269 -40.74 -14.86 -18.29
C LEU A 269 -40.77 -16.34 -18.70
N PHE A 270 -40.66 -17.23 -17.72
CA PHE A 270 -40.90 -18.66 -17.91
C PHE A 270 -42.32 -19.02 -17.51
N VAL A 271 -43.01 -19.71 -18.40
CA VAL A 271 -44.36 -20.23 -18.18
C VAL A 271 -44.27 -21.73 -17.96
N LEU A 272 -44.63 -22.18 -16.76
CA LEU A 272 -44.55 -23.58 -16.32
C LEU A 272 -45.96 -24.18 -16.20
N GLN A 273 -46.02 -25.52 -16.17
CA GLN A 273 -47.24 -26.27 -15.81
C GLN A 273 -48.49 -25.81 -16.57
N GLY A 274 -48.36 -25.64 -17.89
CA GLY A 274 -49.47 -25.27 -18.77
C GLY A 274 -50.03 -23.85 -18.56
N GLY A 275 -49.28 -22.94 -17.94
CA GLY A 275 -49.70 -21.55 -17.71
C GLY A 275 -49.95 -21.19 -16.25
N SER A 276 -49.96 -22.18 -15.35
CA SER A 276 -50.34 -22.01 -13.95
C SER A 276 -49.29 -21.29 -13.11
N SER A 277 -48.02 -21.38 -13.50
CA SER A 277 -46.90 -20.79 -12.76
C SER A 277 -46.03 -19.93 -13.67
N ARG A 278 -45.57 -18.80 -13.12
CA ARG A 278 -44.84 -17.74 -13.83
C ARG A 278 -43.57 -17.40 -13.05
N VAL A 279 -42.42 -17.55 -13.69
CA VAL A 279 -41.12 -17.24 -13.09
C VAL A 279 -40.39 -16.18 -13.92
N PHE A 280 -40.17 -15.01 -13.33
CA PHE A 280 -39.46 -13.90 -13.98
C PHE A 280 -37.94 -14.03 -13.76
N ALA A 281 -37.15 -13.65 -14.76
CA ALA A 281 -35.70 -13.69 -14.69
C ALA A 281 -35.04 -12.67 -15.64
N HIS A 282 -33.71 -12.71 -15.69
CA HIS A 282 -32.85 -11.80 -16.44
C HIS A 282 -32.00 -12.57 -17.44
N LYS A 283 -32.12 -12.27 -18.74
CA LYS A 283 -31.37 -12.94 -19.81
C LYS A 283 -29.87 -12.89 -19.56
N ILE A 284 -29.35 -11.75 -19.12
CA ILE A 284 -27.90 -11.57 -18.90
C ILE A 284 -27.35 -12.55 -17.86
N TYR A 285 -28.05 -12.79 -16.75
CA TYR A 285 -27.63 -13.76 -15.73
C TYR A 285 -27.68 -15.20 -16.26
N LEU A 286 -28.77 -15.56 -16.94
CA LEU A 286 -28.95 -16.91 -17.44
C LEU A 286 -28.00 -17.24 -18.60
N ALA A 287 -27.82 -16.32 -19.54
CA ALA A 287 -26.96 -16.48 -20.70
C ALA A 287 -25.47 -16.49 -20.32
N THR A 288 -25.07 -15.68 -19.33
CA THR A 288 -23.67 -15.68 -18.87
C THR A 288 -23.30 -16.93 -18.09
N SER A 289 -24.27 -17.59 -17.46
CA SER A 289 -24.09 -18.80 -16.66
C SER A 289 -24.39 -20.10 -17.40
N CYS A 290 -25.14 -20.08 -18.50
CA CYS A 290 -25.53 -21.27 -19.26
C CYS A 290 -25.51 -21.01 -20.77
N SER A 291 -24.76 -21.84 -21.51
CA SER A 291 -24.66 -21.73 -22.97
C SER A 291 -26.00 -21.99 -23.66
N LYS A 292 -26.80 -22.94 -23.17
CA LYS A 292 -28.11 -23.24 -23.75
C LYS A 292 -29.06 -22.04 -23.69
N PHE A 293 -29.05 -21.29 -22.57
CA PHE A 293 -29.79 -20.04 -22.46
C PHE A 293 -29.20 -18.93 -23.33
N TYR A 294 -27.87 -18.85 -23.45
CA TYR A 294 -27.21 -17.90 -24.36
C TYR A 294 -27.68 -18.12 -25.81
N ASP A 295 -27.65 -19.37 -26.27
CA ASP A 295 -28.09 -19.73 -27.62
C ASP A 295 -29.59 -19.46 -27.79
N LEU A 296 -30.41 -19.79 -26.80
CA LEU A 296 -31.86 -19.57 -26.82
C LEU A 296 -32.22 -18.10 -27.01
N PHE A 297 -31.56 -17.21 -26.27
CA PHE A 297 -31.85 -15.78 -26.30
C PHE A 297 -31.17 -15.04 -27.47
N THR A 298 -30.18 -15.66 -28.12
CA THR A 298 -29.57 -15.13 -29.35
C THR A 298 -30.21 -15.68 -30.63
N LEU A 299 -31.16 -16.62 -30.52
CA LEU A 299 -32.00 -17.01 -31.64
C LEU A 299 -32.61 -15.77 -32.30
N ASP A 300 -32.56 -15.72 -33.64
CA ASP A 300 -33.23 -14.69 -34.41
C ASP A 300 -34.76 -14.83 -34.26
N ILE A 301 -35.30 -14.07 -33.31
CA ILE A 301 -36.74 -13.81 -33.13
C ILE A 301 -37.11 -12.51 -33.89
N GLY A 302 -36.13 -11.88 -34.55
CA GLY A 302 -36.19 -10.54 -35.16
C GLY A 302 -37.13 -10.40 -36.35
N GLY A 303 -37.57 -11.49 -36.97
CA GLY A 303 -38.67 -11.47 -37.95
C GLY A 303 -39.97 -10.85 -37.40
N LEU A 304 -40.19 -10.85 -36.08
CA LEU A 304 -41.36 -10.25 -35.43
C LEU A 304 -41.23 -8.74 -35.13
N ARG A 305 -40.01 -8.18 -35.03
CA ARG A 305 -39.82 -6.75 -34.67
C ARG A 305 -40.38 -5.81 -35.76
N THR A 306 -40.35 -6.25 -37.02
CA THR A 306 -40.81 -5.48 -38.17
C THR A 306 -42.34 -5.45 -38.29
N GLU A 307 -43.03 -6.53 -37.91
CA GLU A 307 -44.50 -6.60 -37.96
C GLU A 307 -45.18 -5.85 -36.79
N LEU A 308 -44.56 -5.81 -35.62
CA LEU A 308 -45.07 -5.05 -34.47
C LEU A 308 -44.98 -3.53 -34.71
N ARG A 309 -43.87 -3.03 -35.29
CA ARG A 309 -43.75 -1.63 -35.71
C ARG A 309 -44.72 -1.25 -36.83
N ALA A 310 -44.98 -2.16 -37.78
CA ALA A 310 -45.95 -1.94 -38.87
C ALA A 310 -47.40 -1.84 -38.36
N LYS A 311 -47.76 -2.61 -37.31
CA LYS A 311 -49.09 -2.54 -36.67
C LYS A 311 -49.27 -1.30 -35.79
N GLU A 312 -48.21 -0.80 -35.15
CA GLU A 312 -48.25 0.46 -34.38
C GLU A 312 -48.44 1.70 -35.27
N GLN A 313 -47.83 1.72 -36.46
CA GLN A 313 -48.01 2.82 -37.43
C GLN A 313 -49.38 2.81 -38.13
N ALA A 314 -50.03 1.65 -38.26
CA ALA A 314 -51.36 1.53 -38.87
C ALA A 314 -52.53 1.95 -37.95
N GLY A 315 -52.31 2.02 -36.64
CA GLY A 315 -53.34 2.38 -35.64
C GLY A 315 -53.41 3.86 -35.27
N ARG A 316 -52.50 4.71 -35.79
CA ARG A 316 -52.34 6.10 -35.34
C ARG A 316 -52.73 7.20 -36.33
N THR A 317 -53.32 6.88 -37.48
CA THR A 317 -53.78 7.88 -38.46
C THR A 317 -55.30 7.98 -38.55
N LYS A 318 -55.94 8.42 -37.47
CA LYS A 318 -57.23 9.12 -37.52
C LYS A 318 -57.36 10.07 -36.34
N SER A 319 -56.84 11.30 -36.48
CA SER A 319 -57.49 12.52 -35.97
C SER A 319 -56.63 13.76 -36.28
N LEU A 320 -57.24 14.70 -37.03
CA LEU A 320 -57.00 16.15 -37.04
C LEU A 320 -55.67 16.69 -37.61
N ASP A 321 -55.76 17.18 -38.86
CA ASP A 321 -54.95 18.30 -39.35
C ASP A 321 -55.87 19.53 -39.49
N ILE A 322 -55.50 20.63 -38.84
CA ILE A 322 -55.95 22.01 -39.11
C ILE A 322 -54.71 22.79 -39.57
N ASP A 323 -54.91 23.58 -40.62
CA ASP A 323 -53.98 24.46 -41.33
C ASP A 323 -53.01 25.27 -40.47
N LYS A 324 -51.76 25.45 -40.95
CA LYS A 324 -51.30 26.74 -41.50
C LYS A 324 -49.88 26.75 -42.09
N ASP A 325 -49.82 27.48 -43.20
CA ASP A 325 -48.71 28.04 -43.97
C ASP A 325 -47.44 28.49 -43.22
N GLY A 326 -46.30 28.42 -43.93
CA GLY A 326 -45.41 29.59 -44.00
C GLY A 326 -43.89 29.36 -43.99
N VAL A 327 -43.32 29.48 -45.20
CA VAL A 327 -42.05 30.16 -45.55
C VAL A 327 -40.75 29.35 -45.65
N ASP A 328 -40.13 29.62 -46.80
CA ASP A 328 -39.00 29.09 -47.52
C ASP A 328 -37.62 29.49 -46.94
N GLY A 329 -36.56 28.76 -47.33
CA GLY A 329 -35.17 29.11 -47.02
C GLY A 329 -34.19 27.94 -47.11
N GLY A 330 -33.77 27.57 -48.32
CA GLY A 330 -32.69 26.60 -48.53
C GLY A 330 -31.28 27.17 -48.32
N VAL A 331 -30.28 26.27 -48.15
CA VAL A 331 -28.96 26.24 -48.82
C VAL A 331 -28.04 25.16 -48.17
N ARG A 332 -27.54 24.24 -49.03
CA ARG A 332 -26.23 23.52 -49.11
C ARG A 332 -25.49 23.13 -47.80
N GLY A 333 -24.88 21.96 -47.64
CA GLY A 333 -24.57 20.83 -48.50
C GLY A 333 -23.45 19.96 -47.88
N LEU A 334 -23.37 18.69 -48.33
CA LEU A 334 -22.18 17.80 -48.42
C LEU A 334 -21.46 17.34 -47.13
N ASN A 335 -21.60 16.06 -46.76
CA ASN A 335 -20.70 14.95 -47.17
C ASN A 335 -20.89 13.71 -46.28
N ARG A 336 -21.28 12.59 -46.90
CA ARG A 336 -21.34 11.25 -46.30
C ARG A 336 -20.68 10.27 -47.27
N PRO A 337 -19.65 9.49 -46.89
CA PRO A 337 -19.12 8.46 -47.77
C PRO A 337 -19.94 7.17 -47.66
N GLN A 338 -20.27 6.61 -48.81
CA GLN A 338 -20.80 5.26 -49.01
C GLN A 338 -19.63 4.26 -49.02
N LEU A 339 -19.80 3.10 -48.39
CA LEU A 339 -18.95 1.93 -48.62
C LEU A 339 -19.79 0.66 -48.79
N LEU A 340 -19.83 0.26 -50.06
CA LEU A 340 -19.66 -1.08 -50.64
C LEU A 340 -20.59 -2.23 -50.26
N HIS A 341 -21.42 -2.53 -51.25
CA HIS A 341 -22.12 -3.76 -51.53
C HIS A 341 -21.16 -4.76 -52.22
N GLN A 342 -21.06 -5.99 -51.73
CA GLN A 342 -20.60 -7.14 -52.51
C GLN A 342 -21.36 -8.39 -52.03
N GLY A 343 -22.15 -8.95 -52.93
CA GLY A 343 -22.94 -10.16 -52.67
C GLY A 343 -22.16 -11.44 -52.94
N SER A 344 -22.76 -12.58 -52.56
CA SER A 344 -22.59 -13.82 -53.31
C SER A 344 -23.62 -14.90 -52.92
N LEU A 345 -24.32 -15.37 -53.95
CA LEU A 345 -24.73 -16.74 -54.27
C LEU A 345 -25.84 -17.45 -53.47
N ARG A 346 -26.90 -17.74 -54.24
CA ARG A 346 -27.95 -18.74 -54.04
C ARG A 346 -27.39 -20.16 -54.15
N THR A 347 -28.00 -21.08 -53.41
CA THR A 347 -28.31 -22.44 -53.88
C THR A 347 -29.73 -22.82 -53.47
N SER A 348 -30.31 -23.73 -54.25
CA SER A 348 -31.73 -23.99 -54.47
C SER A 348 -32.16 -25.39 -54.04
N GLN A 349 -33.50 -25.58 -53.97
CA GLN A 349 -34.29 -26.84 -53.98
C GLN A 349 -34.57 -27.46 -52.58
N SER A 350 -35.75 -28.02 -52.27
CA SER A 350 -36.94 -28.41 -53.06
C SER A 350 -38.20 -28.66 -52.18
N ASP A 351 -39.37 -28.46 -52.80
CA ASP A 351 -40.65 -29.19 -52.78
C ASP A 351 -41.37 -29.65 -51.49
N ASN A 352 -42.54 -29.01 -51.30
CA ASN A 352 -43.90 -29.54 -51.06
C ASN A 352 -44.16 -30.74 -50.12
N ALA A 353 -44.99 -30.49 -49.09
CA ALA A 353 -46.21 -31.28 -48.82
C ALA A 353 -47.20 -30.50 -47.91
N LEU A 354 -48.42 -30.27 -48.39
CA LEU A 354 -49.62 -30.07 -47.55
C LEU A 354 -50.21 -31.47 -47.23
N PRO A 355 -50.83 -31.71 -46.06
CA PRO A 355 -52.28 -31.55 -46.02
C PRO A 355 -52.94 -31.16 -44.67
N SER A 356 -54.20 -30.74 -44.81
CA SER A 356 -55.34 -30.98 -43.91
C SER A 356 -55.53 -30.14 -42.65
N ARG A 357 -56.44 -29.17 -42.80
CA ARG A 357 -57.15 -28.44 -41.75
C ARG A 357 -58.30 -29.30 -41.21
N ALA A 358 -58.29 -29.60 -39.91
CA ALA A 358 -59.49 -29.88 -39.12
C ALA A 358 -59.36 -29.17 -37.77
N GLN A 359 -60.36 -28.34 -37.47
CA GLN A 359 -60.40 -27.35 -36.39
C GLN A 359 -60.76 -27.99 -35.04
N TYR A 360 -60.07 -27.55 -33.97
CA TYR A 360 -60.71 -27.26 -32.69
C TYR A 360 -60.12 -25.96 -32.13
N SER A 361 -61.01 -25.02 -31.78
CA SER A 361 -60.73 -23.65 -31.35
C SER A 361 -60.06 -23.59 -29.97
N LEU A 362 -58.97 -22.83 -29.88
CA LEU A 362 -58.62 -22.04 -28.69
C LEU A 362 -58.06 -20.69 -29.16
N GLY A 363 -58.61 -19.60 -28.65
CA GLY A 363 -58.40 -18.24 -29.15
C GLY A 363 -57.01 -17.65 -28.88
N ALA A 364 -56.62 -16.73 -29.76
CA ALA A 364 -55.49 -15.80 -29.70
C ALA A 364 -54.08 -16.41 -29.65
N LEU A 365 -53.57 -16.87 -30.82
CA LEU A 365 -52.16 -17.23 -31.02
C LEU A 365 -51.33 -15.98 -31.32
N GLY A 366 -50.46 -15.60 -30.38
CA GLY A 366 -49.25 -14.84 -30.68
C GLY A 366 -48.25 -15.73 -31.46
N THR A 367 -47.51 -15.12 -32.37
CA THR A 367 -46.55 -15.71 -33.31
C THR A 367 -45.30 -16.27 -32.60
N GLY A 368 -45.45 -17.35 -31.83
CA GLY A 368 -44.34 -18.04 -31.16
C GLY A 368 -43.60 -19.03 -32.06
N ARG A 369 -42.28 -19.18 -31.84
CA ARG A 369 -41.45 -20.19 -32.51
C ARG A 369 -41.48 -21.48 -31.69
N ALA A 370 -41.92 -22.58 -32.30
CA ALA A 370 -41.85 -23.91 -31.70
C ALA A 370 -40.39 -24.38 -31.60
N LEU A 371 -40.01 -24.98 -30.46
CA LEU A 371 -38.64 -25.39 -30.13
C LEU A 371 -38.45 -26.91 -30.21
N SER A 372 -39.06 -27.55 -31.21
CA SER A 372 -39.10 -29.02 -31.37
C SER A 372 -37.74 -29.72 -31.46
N GLY A 373 -36.64 -29.00 -31.69
CA GLY A 373 -35.26 -29.51 -31.72
C GLY A 373 -34.36 -29.11 -30.54
N TRP A 374 -34.87 -28.39 -29.54
CA TRP A 374 -34.07 -27.80 -28.43
C TRP A 374 -33.98 -28.69 -27.17
N GLY A 375 -34.50 -29.92 -27.26
CA GLY A 375 -34.59 -30.88 -26.15
C GLY A 375 -35.95 -30.86 -25.45
N ARG A 376 -36.19 -31.82 -24.55
CA ARG A 376 -37.51 -32.05 -23.91
C ARG A 376 -37.94 -30.99 -22.89
N GLY A 377 -37.13 -29.95 -22.66
CA GLY A 377 -37.43 -28.92 -21.65
C GLY A 377 -38.12 -27.65 -22.19
N PHE A 378 -37.95 -27.33 -23.47
CA PHE A 378 -38.43 -26.09 -24.08
C PHE A 378 -39.51 -26.37 -25.14
N LEU A 379 -40.68 -25.74 -25.01
CA LEU A 379 -41.80 -25.93 -25.95
C LEU A 379 -41.83 -24.84 -27.03
N SER A 380 -41.79 -23.57 -26.61
CA SER A 380 -41.82 -22.42 -27.52
C SER A 380 -41.20 -21.18 -26.92
N VAL A 381 -40.78 -20.24 -27.77
CA VAL A 381 -40.32 -18.90 -27.38
C VAL A 381 -41.00 -17.83 -28.22
N CYS A 382 -41.44 -16.74 -27.58
CA CYS A 382 -42.06 -15.58 -28.23
C CYS A 382 -41.67 -14.26 -27.53
N LEU A 383 -42.04 -13.14 -28.14
CA LEU A 383 -41.95 -11.80 -27.55
C LEU A 383 -43.37 -11.30 -27.27
N GLU A 384 -43.64 -10.93 -26.02
CA GLU A 384 -44.95 -10.45 -25.60
C GLU A 384 -44.81 -9.24 -24.67
N HIS A 385 -45.81 -8.35 -24.69
CA HIS A 385 -45.91 -7.28 -23.70
C HIS A 385 -46.51 -7.87 -22.42
N ILE A 386 -45.71 -7.90 -21.36
CA ILE A 386 -46.08 -8.41 -20.05
C ILE A 386 -46.01 -7.26 -19.06
N ASP A 387 -47.00 -7.17 -18.18
CA ASP A 387 -46.95 -6.20 -17.08
C ASP A 387 -45.78 -6.53 -16.17
N ASP A 388 -44.85 -5.59 -16.05
CA ASP A 388 -43.68 -5.72 -15.21
C ASP A 388 -44.11 -5.93 -13.75
N PRO A 389 -43.60 -6.98 -13.08
CA PRO A 389 -44.11 -7.40 -11.78
C PRO A 389 -43.89 -6.35 -10.67
N MET A 390 -43.00 -5.39 -10.88
CA MET A 390 -42.64 -4.37 -9.89
C MET A 390 -43.29 -3.02 -10.15
N THR A 391 -43.40 -2.64 -11.41
CA THR A 391 -43.89 -1.31 -11.82
C THR A 391 -45.33 -1.37 -12.35
N GLY A 392 -45.86 -2.55 -12.66
CA GLY A 392 -47.20 -2.75 -13.23
C GLY A 392 -47.37 -2.18 -14.63
N ARG A 393 -46.26 -1.83 -15.32
CA ARG A 393 -46.28 -1.26 -16.67
C ARG A 393 -45.98 -2.34 -17.72
N PRO A 394 -46.62 -2.29 -18.90
CA PRO A 394 -46.35 -3.26 -19.95
C PRO A 394 -44.91 -3.09 -20.47
N ARG A 395 -44.13 -4.18 -20.43
CA ARG A 395 -42.77 -4.26 -20.95
C ARG A 395 -42.67 -5.41 -21.94
N LEU A 396 -41.93 -5.21 -23.03
CA LEU A 396 -41.66 -6.27 -23.99
C LEU A 396 -40.67 -7.29 -23.37
N MET A 397 -41.13 -8.51 -23.12
CA MET A 397 -40.35 -9.59 -22.52
C MET A 397 -40.27 -10.80 -23.46
N THR A 398 -39.21 -11.60 -23.30
CA THR A 398 -39.15 -12.93 -23.92
C THR A 398 -39.94 -13.91 -23.07
N VAL A 399 -40.96 -14.55 -23.64
CA VAL A 399 -41.76 -15.56 -22.95
C VAL A 399 -41.32 -16.94 -23.44
N VAL A 400 -40.94 -17.80 -22.50
CA VAL A 400 -40.49 -19.17 -22.76
C VAL A 400 -41.48 -20.14 -22.13
N ALA A 401 -42.14 -20.93 -22.96
CA ALA A 401 -43.02 -22.01 -22.49
C ALA A 401 -42.18 -23.26 -22.24
N MET A 402 -42.26 -23.77 -21.02
CA MET A 402 -41.52 -24.96 -20.57
C MET A 402 -42.42 -26.20 -20.57
N ASP A 403 -41.81 -27.37 -20.64
CA ASP A 403 -42.54 -28.64 -20.56
C ASP A 403 -43.34 -28.76 -19.25
N ALA A 404 -44.54 -29.33 -19.33
CA ALA A 404 -45.47 -29.43 -18.20
C ALA A 404 -44.94 -30.28 -17.04
N LEU A 405 -43.94 -31.14 -17.27
CA LEU A 405 -43.29 -31.96 -16.25
C LEU A 405 -42.29 -31.17 -15.38
N ILE A 406 -41.92 -29.96 -15.78
CA ILE A 406 -40.99 -29.12 -15.02
C ILE A 406 -41.73 -28.49 -13.82
N GLN A 407 -41.29 -28.87 -12.62
CA GLN A 407 -41.82 -28.35 -11.36
C GLN A 407 -41.20 -26.99 -11.03
N GLU A 408 -42.02 -26.09 -10.45
CA GLU A 408 -41.61 -24.71 -10.15
C GLU A 408 -40.45 -24.61 -9.15
N GLU A 409 -40.54 -25.26 -8.00
CA GLU A 409 -39.54 -25.11 -6.93
C GLU A 409 -38.15 -25.67 -7.31
N PRO A 410 -38.03 -26.88 -7.88
CA PRO A 410 -36.76 -27.35 -8.42
C PRO A 410 -36.22 -26.47 -9.56
N PHE A 411 -37.10 -25.92 -10.41
CA PHE A 411 -36.68 -25.03 -11.49
C PHE A 411 -36.14 -23.70 -10.96
N LYS A 412 -36.79 -23.09 -9.96
CA LYS A 412 -36.28 -21.89 -9.27
C LYS A 412 -34.91 -22.13 -8.67
N ALA A 413 -34.66 -23.31 -8.08
CA ALA A 413 -33.34 -23.65 -7.55
C ALA A 413 -32.26 -23.70 -8.64
N VAL A 414 -32.58 -24.24 -9.82
CA VAL A 414 -31.65 -24.20 -10.97
C VAL A 414 -31.39 -22.77 -11.42
N LEU A 415 -32.42 -21.93 -11.50
CA LEU A 415 -32.24 -20.52 -11.86
C LEU A 415 -31.42 -19.76 -10.80
N GLN A 416 -31.72 -19.95 -9.52
CA GLN A 416 -30.98 -19.34 -8.40
C GLN A 416 -29.49 -19.70 -8.49
N TYR A 417 -29.15 -20.97 -8.75
CA TYR A 417 -27.78 -21.39 -9.00
C TYR A 417 -27.13 -20.62 -10.17
N LEU A 418 -27.85 -20.37 -11.27
CA LEU A 418 -27.31 -19.57 -12.37
C LEU A 418 -27.06 -18.10 -11.98
N TYR A 419 -27.71 -17.58 -10.95
CA TYR A 419 -27.48 -16.22 -10.43
C TYR A 419 -26.33 -16.17 -9.42
N THR A 420 -26.23 -17.17 -8.55
CA THR A 420 -25.34 -17.12 -7.37
C THR A 420 -24.12 -18.02 -7.50
N GLY A 421 -24.19 -19.08 -8.30
CA GLY A 421 -23.21 -20.17 -8.31
C GLY A 421 -23.29 -21.09 -7.09
N SER A 422 -24.28 -20.89 -6.21
CA SER A 422 -24.46 -21.65 -4.97
C SER A 422 -25.63 -22.62 -5.05
N LEU A 423 -25.51 -23.75 -4.35
CA LEU A 423 -26.56 -24.74 -4.18
C LEU A 423 -26.85 -24.88 -2.68
N ASP A 424 -28.12 -24.80 -2.30
CA ASP A 424 -28.55 -25.20 -0.95
C ASP A 424 -28.56 -26.73 -0.84
N GLU A 425 -27.61 -27.26 -0.09
CA GLU A 425 -27.42 -28.71 0.10
C GLU A 425 -28.50 -29.34 1.00
N SER A 426 -29.27 -28.53 1.74
CA SER A 426 -30.30 -29.01 2.67
C SER A 426 -31.64 -29.33 2.01
N ARG A 427 -31.74 -29.11 0.70
CA ARG A 427 -32.98 -29.31 -0.06
C ARG A 427 -33.39 -30.77 -0.17
N ASN A 428 -34.69 -31.02 -0.10
CA ASN A 428 -35.27 -32.36 -0.23
C ASN A 428 -35.53 -32.78 -1.70
N ASP A 429 -35.44 -31.85 -2.65
CA ASP A 429 -35.76 -32.02 -4.07
C ASP A 429 -34.52 -32.06 -4.98
N LEU A 430 -33.35 -32.39 -4.43
CA LEU A 430 -32.07 -32.41 -5.14
C LEU A 430 -32.11 -33.28 -6.41
N MET A 431 -32.78 -34.43 -6.38
CA MET A 431 -32.89 -35.31 -7.56
C MET A 431 -33.67 -34.65 -8.71
N GLN A 432 -34.73 -33.91 -8.39
CA GLN A 432 -35.50 -33.14 -9.36
C GLN A 432 -34.66 -31.96 -9.90
N VAL A 433 -33.88 -31.29 -9.05
CA VAL A 433 -32.92 -30.25 -9.46
C VAL A 433 -31.89 -30.82 -10.44
N ALA A 434 -31.32 -31.99 -10.16
CA ALA A 434 -30.37 -32.66 -11.06
C ALA A 434 -31.00 -33.02 -12.42
N THR A 435 -32.25 -33.50 -12.42
CA THR A 435 -32.99 -33.85 -13.63
C THR A 435 -33.22 -32.61 -14.51
N ILE A 436 -33.62 -31.49 -13.91
CA ILE A 436 -33.81 -30.23 -14.64
C ILE A 436 -32.46 -29.67 -15.10
N ALA A 437 -31.42 -29.73 -14.26
CA ALA A 437 -30.07 -29.29 -14.63
C ALA A 437 -29.54 -30.06 -15.85
N GLU A 438 -29.81 -31.37 -15.95
CA GLU A 438 -29.46 -32.17 -17.13
C GLU A 438 -30.26 -31.75 -18.37
N LEU A 439 -31.57 -31.55 -18.24
CA LEU A 439 -32.42 -31.07 -19.35
C LEU A 439 -31.98 -29.71 -19.91
N LEU A 440 -31.54 -28.82 -19.01
CA LEU A 440 -31.07 -27.47 -19.33
C LEU A 440 -29.56 -27.41 -19.62
N GLU A 441 -28.86 -28.55 -19.60
CA GLU A 441 -27.40 -28.67 -19.82
C GLU A 441 -26.55 -27.82 -18.84
N VAL A 442 -27.05 -27.65 -17.62
CA VAL A 442 -26.32 -27.04 -16.50
C VAL A 442 -25.49 -28.13 -15.79
N PHE A 443 -24.46 -28.62 -16.49
CA PHE A 443 -23.68 -29.78 -16.05
C PHE A 443 -22.99 -29.58 -14.70
N ASP A 444 -22.51 -28.36 -14.41
CA ASP A 444 -21.86 -28.03 -13.13
C ASP A 444 -22.81 -28.30 -11.95
N LEU A 445 -24.06 -27.82 -12.05
CA LEU A 445 -25.07 -28.03 -11.01
C LEU A 445 -25.41 -29.51 -10.87
N ARG A 446 -25.56 -30.23 -11.98
CA ARG A 446 -25.81 -31.67 -11.98
C ARG A 446 -24.69 -32.43 -11.26
N MET A 447 -23.43 -32.04 -11.51
CA MET A 447 -22.26 -32.60 -10.82
C MET A 447 -22.24 -32.23 -9.34
N MET A 448 -22.57 -30.97 -8.98
CA MET A 448 -22.63 -30.55 -7.59
C MET A 448 -23.67 -31.32 -6.79
N VAL A 449 -24.86 -31.54 -7.36
CA VAL A 449 -25.90 -32.37 -6.74
C VAL A 449 -25.40 -33.81 -6.56
N ALA A 450 -24.76 -34.40 -7.56
CA ALA A 450 -24.20 -35.75 -7.45
C ALA A 450 -23.17 -35.84 -6.31
N ASN A 451 -22.28 -34.85 -6.18
CA ASN A 451 -21.31 -34.77 -5.09
C ASN A 451 -22.00 -34.67 -3.72
N VAL A 452 -23.05 -33.86 -3.59
CA VAL A 452 -23.83 -33.74 -2.33
C VAL A 452 -24.45 -35.09 -1.96
N LEU A 453 -25.09 -35.77 -2.92
CA LEU A 453 -25.71 -37.08 -2.70
C LEU A 453 -24.69 -38.17 -2.33
N ASN A 454 -23.47 -38.08 -2.87
CA ASN A 454 -22.36 -38.99 -2.56
C ASN A 454 -21.58 -38.62 -1.30
N ARG A 455 -21.94 -37.52 -0.60
CA ARG A 455 -21.22 -36.98 0.57
C ARG A 455 -19.80 -36.49 0.25
N GLU A 456 -19.60 -35.99 -0.96
CA GLU A 456 -18.33 -35.45 -1.48
C GLU A 456 -18.42 -33.93 -1.75
N SER A 457 -19.24 -33.20 -0.99
CA SER A 457 -19.50 -31.77 -1.21
C SER A 457 -18.25 -30.88 -1.17
N PHE A 458 -17.15 -31.33 -0.54
CA PHE A 458 -15.86 -30.63 -0.56
C PHE A 458 -15.34 -30.40 -2.00
N MET A 459 -15.69 -31.25 -2.97
CA MET A 459 -15.31 -31.07 -4.39
C MET A 459 -16.05 -29.91 -5.07
N ASN A 460 -17.18 -29.46 -4.51
CA ASN A 460 -17.99 -28.38 -5.08
C ASN A 460 -17.29 -27.02 -5.05
N GLN A 461 -16.26 -26.85 -4.21
CA GLN A 461 -15.48 -25.61 -4.15
C GLN A 461 -14.79 -25.31 -5.49
N GLU A 462 -14.21 -26.31 -6.14
CA GLU A 462 -13.52 -26.12 -7.43
C GLU A 462 -14.52 -25.91 -8.58
N ILE A 463 -15.66 -26.60 -8.53
CA ILE A 463 -16.77 -26.38 -9.50
C ILE A 463 -17.26 -24.93 -9.39
N THR A 464 -17.48 -24.43 -8.17
CA THR A 464 -17.94 -23.06 -7.91
C THR A 464 -16.93 -22.03 -8.43
N LYS A 465 -15.63 -22.23 -8.16
CA LYS A 465 -14.57 -21.36 -8.70
C LYS A 465 -14.58 -21.34 -10.23
N ALA A 466 -14.62 -22.52 -10.86
CA ALA A 466 -14.64 -22.64 -12.31
C ALA A 466 -15.88 -21.99 -12.94
N PHE A 467 -17.05 -22.16 -12.32
CA PHE A 467 -18.29 -21.50 -12.71
C PHE A 467 -18.15 -19.97 -12.73
N HIS A 468 -17.69 -19.36 -11.63
CA HIS A 468 -17.52 -17.91 -11.56
C HIS A 468 -16.48 -17.38 -12.56
N VAL A 469 -15.38 -18.11 -12.80
CA VAL A 469 -14.38 -17.73 -13.82
C VAL A 469 -14.99 -17.73 -15.22
N ARG A 470 -15.70 -18.80 -15.61
CA ARG A 470 -16.35 -18.87 -16.93
C ARG A 470 -17.39 -17.79 -17.11
N ARG A 471 -18.21 -17.57 -16.09
CA ARG A 471 -19.24 -16.53 -16.09
C ARG A 471 -18.64 -15.14 -16.22
N ALA A 472 -17.59 -14.81 -15.46
CA ALA A 472 -16.90 -13.52 -15.55
C ALA A 472 -16.35 -13.27 -16.95
N ASN A 473 -15.75 -14.28 -17.60
CA ASN A 473 -15.28 -14.17 -18.98
C ASN A 473 -16.42 -13.89 -19.97
N ARG A 474 -17.56 -14.58 -19.82
CA ARG A 474 -18.73 -14.34 -20.67
C ARG A 474 -19.39 -12.99 -20.43
N ILE A 475 -19.40 -12.50 -19.18
CA ILE A 475 -19.86 -11.14 -18.86
C ILE A 475 -18.98 -10.10 -19.56
N LYS A 476 -17.66 -10.25 -19.54
CA LYS A 476 -16.73 -9.37 -20.27
C LYS A 476 -17.01 -9.39 -21.78
N GLU A 477 -17.27 -10.56 -22.35
CA GLU A 477 -17.66 -10.68 -23.75
C GLU A 477 -18.96 -9.92 -24.07
N CYS A 478 -20.00 -10.08 -23.23
CA CYS A 478 -21.28 -9.39 -23.41
C CYS A 478 -21.11 -7.87 -23.28
N LEU A 479 -20.30 -7.39 -22.31
CA LEU A 479 -19.98 -5.97 -22.16
C LEU A 479 -19.25 -5.41 -23.40
N ASN A 480 -18.33 -6.17 -24.00
CA ASN A 480 -17.60 -5.73 -25.19
C ASN A 480 -18.46 -5.71 -26.45
N LYS A 481 -19.40 -6.66 -26.61
CA LYS A 481 -20.28 -6.76 -27.78
C LYS A 481 -21.58 -5.97 -27.63
N GLY A 482 -21.96 -5.58 -26.40
CA GLY A 482 -23.28 -5.03 -26.09
C GLY A 482 -24.40 -6.08 -26.17
N THR A 483 -24.07 -7.38 -26.11
CA THR A 483 -25.07 -8.46 -26.19
C THR A 483 -25.96 -8.42 -24.96
N PHE A 484 -27.28 -8.37 -25.18
CA PHE A 484 -28.31 -8.23 -24.13
C PHE A 484 -28.31 -6.88 -23.38
N ALA A 485 -27.62 -5.86 -23.89
CA ALA A 485 -27.66 -4.53 -23.29
C ALA A 485 -29.06 -3.93 -23.32
N ASP A 486 -29.48 -3.35 -22.20
CA ASP A 486 -30.79 -2.72 -21.99
C ASP A 486 -30.69 -1.25 -21.54
N VAL A 487 -29.47 -0.73 -21.48
CA VAL A 487 -29.16 0.68 -21.31
C VAL A 487 -27.84 1.03 -22.02
N VAL A 488 -27.74 2.26 -22.53
CA VAL A 488 -26.54 2.83 -23.12
C VAL A 488 -26.16 4.08 -22.34
N PHE A 489 -24.91 4.18 -21.89
CA PHE A 489 -24.40 5.40 -21.30
C PHE A 489 -23.83 6.31 -22.38
N ARG A 490 -24.32 7.55 -22.46
CA ARG A 490 -23.75 8.62 -23.27
C ARG A 490 -22.68 9.36 -22.47
N LEU A 491 -21.46 9.31 -22.96
CA LEU A 491 -20.22 9.78 -22.34
C LEU A 491 -19.60 10.86 -23.23
N ASP A 492 -18.58 11.55 -22.73
CA ASP A 492 -18.03 12.73 -23.43
C ASP A 492 -17.37 12.38 -24.78
N ASP A 493 -16.77 11.19 -24.86
CA ASP A 493 -16.02 10.68 -26.01
C ASP A 493 -16.71 9.49 -26.71
N GLY A 494 -17.92 9.10 -26.29
CA GLY A 494 -18.63 7.98 -26.93
C GLY A 494 -19.87 7.46 -26.21
N CYS A 495 -20.26 6.25 -26.57
CA CYS A 495 -21.41 5.55 -25.98
C CYS A 495 -20.98 4.15 -25.51
N LEU A 496 -21.49 3.71 -24.36
CA LEU A 496 -21.13 2.43 -23.77
C LEU A 496 -22.38 1.63 -23.36
N PRO A 497 -22.68 0.49 -24.00
CA PRO A 497 -23.78 -0.36 -23.60
C PRO A 497 -23.52 -1.03 -22.25
N ALA A 498 -24.57 -1.20 -21.45
CA ALA A 498 -24.53 -1.85 -20.15
C ALA A 498 -25.83 -2.62 -19.85
N HIS A 499 -25.87 -3.27 -18.68
CA HIS A 499 -26.94 -4.19 -18.29
C HIS A 499 -27.49 -3.75 -16.93
N LYS A 500 -28.72 -3.20 -16.90
CA LYS A 500 -29.39 -2.75 -15.67
C LYS A 500 -29.38 -3.85 -14.59
N PRO A 501 -29.67 -5.14 -14.87
CA PRO A 501 -29.66 -6.18 -13.84
C PRO A 501 -28.32 -6.34 -13.12
N LEU A 502 -27.19 -6.25 -13.85
CA LEU A 502 -25.86 -6.36 -13.24
C LEU A 502 -25.51 -5.08 -12.45
N LEU A 503 -25.89 -3.91 -12.96
CA LEU A 503 -25.65 -2.62 -12.30
C LEU A 503 -26.38 -2.50 -10.96
N ILE A 504 -27.69 -2.78 -10.95
CA ILE A 504 -28.53 -2.65 -9.75
C ILE A 504 -28.19 -3.68 -8.68
N SER A 505 -27.57 -4.81 -9.05
CA SER A 505 -27.12 -5.84 -8.10
C SER A 505 -25.80 -5.50 -7.41
N SER A 506 -25.03 -4.56 -7.97
CA SER A 506 -23.65 -4.30 -7.56
C SER A 506 -23.42 -2.87 -7.08
N CYS A 507 -24.39 -1.95 -7.26
CA CYS A 507 -24.23 -0.54 -6.93
C CYS A 507 -25.56 0.10 -6.54
N ASP A 508 -25.66 0.55 -5.30
CA ASP A 508 -26.86 1.20 -4.74
C ASP A 508 -27.23 2.47 -5.51
N TRP A 509 -26.24 3.22 -5.96
CA TRP A 509 -26.47 4.43 -6.76
C TRP A 509 -27.18 4.09 -8.08
N MET A 510 -26.73 3.03 -8.76
CA MET A 510 -27.36 2.54 -9.99
C MET A 510 -28.72 1.88 -9.69
N ALA A 511 -28.84 1.17 -8.57
CA ALA A 511 -30.11 0.63 -8.10
C ALA A 511 -31.13 1.75 -7.88
N ALA A 512 -30.75 2.85 -7.23
CA ALA A 512 -31.61 4.01 -7.02
C ALA A 512 -32.00 4.68 -8.35
N MET A 513 -31.06 4.81 -9.29
CA MET A 513 -31.31 5.37 -10.62
C MET A 513 -32.33 4.55 -11.43
N PHE A 514 -32.20 3.22 -11.42
CA PHE A 514 -33.03 2.34 -12.26
C PHE A 514 -34.29 1.82 -11.55
N ARG A 515 -34.49 2.10 -10.25
CA ARG A 515 -35.70 1.75 -9.50
C ARG A 515 -36.72 2.91 -9.49
N GLY A 516 -37.99 2.56 -9.28
CA GLY A 516 -39.04 3.53 -8.98
C GLY A 516 -39.55 4.32 -10.18
N SER A 517 -39.86 5.60 -9.96
CA SER A 517 -40.50 6.48 -10.96
C SER A 517 -39.53 7.41 -11.68
N PHE A 518 -38.21 7.21 -11.54
CA PHE A 518 -37.19 8.04 -12.19
C PHE A 518 -37.17 7.84 -13.70
N MET A 519 -36.71 8.85 -14.44
CA MET A 519 -36.70 8.83 -15.91
C MET A 519 -35.81 7.70 -16.46
N GLU A 520 -34.70 7.51 -15.77
CA GLU A 520 -33.64 6.57 -16.07
C GLU A 520 -34.11 5.11 -16.00
N SER A 521 -35.16 4.83 -15.21
CA SER A 521 -35.77 3.50 -15.15
C SER A 521 -36.33 3.03 -16.49
N TYR A 522 -36.87 3.94 -17.31
CA TYR A 522 -37.59 3.61 -18.55
C TYR A 522 -36.89 4.03 -19.85
N ILE A 523 -35.92 4.93 -19.79
CA ILE A 523 -35.12 5.27 -20.97
C ILE A 523 -34.06 4.20 -21.25
N GLU A 524 -33.69 4.07 -22.52
CA GLU A 524 -32.62 3.18 -23.01
C GLU A 524 -31.26 3.88 -23.04
N GLU A 525 -31.22 5.21 -22.84
CA GLU A 525 -30.00 6.00 -22.91
C GLU A 525 -29.89 6.97 -21.73
N VAL A 526 -28.78 6.90 -20.98
CA VAL A 526 -28.50 7.71 -19.79
C VAL A 526 -27.21 8.51 -20.01
N SER A 527 -27.22 9.82 -19.78
CA SER A 527 -26.02 10.65 -19.92
C SER A 527 -25.24 10.76 -18.61
N ILE A 528 -23.93 10.51 -18.65
CA ILE A 528 -23.00 10.74 -17.54
C ILE A 528 -21.92 11.72 -18.03
N PRO A 529 -22.09 13.03 -17.78
CA PRO A 529 -21.13 14.04 -18.24
C PRO A 529 -19.84 14.02 -17.41
N ASN A 530 -18.75 14.54 -17.97
CA ASN A 530 -17.41 14.59 -17.37
C ASN A 530 -16.87 13.18 -17.09
N THR A 531 -17.05 12.27 -18.05
CA THR A 531 -16.65 10.87 -17.95
C THR A 531 -16.37 10.34 -19.34
N SER A 532 -15.19 9.73 -19.47
CA SER A 532 -14.73 9.02 -20.65
C SER A 532 -15.24 7.58 -20.69
N VAL A 533 -15.26 7.01 -21.89
CA VAL A 533 -15.56 5.59 -22.13
C VAL A 533 -14.60 4.68 -21.36
N ALA A 534 -13.32 5.04 -21.26
CA ALA A 534 -12.31 4.25 -20.54
C ALA A 534 -12.62 4.17 -19.03
N CYS A 535 -12.92 5.31 -18.40
CA CYS A 535 -13.26 5.35 -16.97
C CYS A 535 -14.59 4.63 -16.68
N MET A 536 -15.63 4.86 -17.50
CA MET A 536 -16.91 4.18 -17.31
C MET A 536 -16.77 2.67 -17.54
N ARG A 537 -15.95 2.23 -18.50
CA ARG A 537 -15.63 0.80 -18.70
C ARG A 537 -14.96 0.21 -17.46
N GLY A 538 -14.00 0.91 -16.86
CA GLY A 538 -13.39 0.51 -15.59
C GLY A 538 -14.40 0.32 -14.46
N VAL A 539 -15.39 1.21 -14.36
CA VAL A 539 -16.52 1.06 -13.42
C VAL A 539 -17.35 -0.18 -13.75
N LEU A 540 -17.77 -0.37 -15.01
CA LEU A 540 -18.61 -1.51 -15.39
C LEU A 540 -17.92 -2.85 -15.14
N GLU A 541 -16.64 -2.97 -15.49
CA GLU A 541 -15.87 -4.17 -15.22
C GLU A 541 -15.72 -4.45 -13.73
N PHE A 542 -15.51 -3.40 -12.93
CA PHE A 542 -15.48 -3.53 -11.47
C PHE A 542 -16.83 -4.00 -10.91
N LEU A 543 -17.95 -3.38 -11.32
CA LEU A 543 -19.28 -3.78 -10.86
C LEU A 543 -19.66 -5.20 -11.28
N TYR A 544 -19.15 -5.66 -12.42
CA TYR A 544 -19.50 -6.95 -13.00
C TYR A 544 -18.62 -8.10 -12.52
N CYS A 545 -17.34 -7.83 -12.26
CA CYS A 545 -16.33 -8.86 -11.97
C CYS A 545 -15.64 -8.67 -10.61
N GLY A 546 -15.89 -7.57 -9.90
CA GLY A 546 -15.25 -7.24 -8.63
C GLY A 546 -13.77 -6.85 -8.74
N LEU A 547 -13.27 -6.64 -9.97
CA LEU A 547 -11.86 -6.36 -10.27
C LEU A 547 -11.75 -5.20 -11.27
N LEU A 548 -10.73 -4.37 -11.10
CA LEU A 548 -10.35 -3.36 -12.09
C LEU A 548 -9.38 -3.99 -13.11
N THR A 549 -9.73 -3.95 -14.40
CA THR A 549 -8.78 -4.27 -15.49
C THR A 549 -8.42 -2.97 -16.20
N PRO A 550 -7.20 -2.43 -16.00
CA PRO A 550 -6.80 -1.19 -16.66
C PRO A 550 -6.84 -1.34 -18.19
N CYS A 551 -7.41 -0.35 -18.87
CA CYS A 551 -7.43 -0.28 -20.32
C CYS A 551 -6.64 0.94 -20.81
N PRO A 552 -6.17 0.96 -22.07
CA PRO A 552 -5.49 2.13 -22.62
C PRO A 552 -6.37 3.38 -22.55
N GLY A 553 -5.82 4.49 -22.08
CA GLY A 553 -6.54 5.75 -21.90
C GLY A 553 -7.34 5.85 -20.59
N LEU A 554 -7.18 4.90 -19.67
CA LEU A 554 -7.72 5.02 -18.33
C LEU A 554 -6.92 6.07 -17.53
N GLU A 555 -7.57 7.19 -17.20
CA GLU A 555 -6.99 8.23 -16.36
C GLU A 555 -7.33 7.97 -14.88
N PRO A 556 -6.35 7.70 -14.00
CA PRO A 556 -6.64 7.27 -12.63
C PRO A 556 -7.41 8.32 -11.81
N MET A 557 -7.12 9.61 -12.01
CA MET A 557 -7.81 10.67 -11.27
C MET A 557 -9.27 10.80 -11.69
N GLU A 558 -9.56 10.71 -12.98
CA GLU A 558 -10.94 10.74 -13.49
C GLU A 558 -11.75 9.54 -12.96
N LEU A 559 -11.16 8.35 -12.95
CA LEU A 559 -11.79 7.16 -12.39
C LEU A 559 -12.03 7.29 -10.87
N ILE A 560 -11.10 7.87 -10.10
CA ILE A 560 -11.29 8.14 -8.67
C ILE A 560 -12.48 9.08 -8.44
N ILE A 561 -12.62 10.13 -9.25
CA ILE A 561 -13.74 11.08 -9.17
C ILE A 561 -15.06 10.36 -9.42
N LEU A 562 -15.13 9.58 -10.49
CA LEU A 562 -16.31 8.81 -10.85
C LEU A 562 -16.65 7.77 -9.79
N ALA A 563 -15.67 7.01 -9.30
CA ALA A 563 -15.87 6.00 -8.27
C ALA A 563 -16.39 6.61 -6.96
N ASN A 564 -15.87 7.77 -6.54
CA ASN A 564 -16.39 8.51 -5.39
C ASN A 564 -17.84 8.98 -5.60
N ARG A 565 -18.17 9.52 -6.79
CA ARG A 565 -19.53 9.94 -7.14
C ARG A 565 -20.53 8.78 -7.09
N LEU A 566 -20.09 7.57 -7.46
CA LEU A 566 -20.87 6.34 -7.42
C LEU A 566 -20.80 5.61 -6.08
N CYS A 567 -20.12 6.18 -5.08
CA CYS A 567 -19.94 5.61 -3.74
C CYS A 567 -19.26 4.22 -3.75
N LEU A 568 -18.21 4.05 -4.56
CA LEU A 568 -17.46 2.79 -4.73
C LEU A 568 -16.07 2.87 -4.07
N PRO A 569 -15.95 2.82 -2.72
CA PRO A 569 -14.67 3.02 -2.02
C PRO A 569 -13.62 1.95 -2.35
N ARG A 570 -14.06 0.73 -2.65
CA ARG A 570 -13.16 -0.36 -3.02
C ARG A 570 -12.57 -0.16 -4.43
N LEU A 571 -13.35 0.40 -5.35
CA LEU A 571 -12.85 0.81 -6.67
C LEU A 571 -11.83 1.95 -6.53
N VAL A 572 -12.11 2.94 -5.67
CA VAL A 572 -11.14 4.00 -5.35
C VAL A 572 -9.80 3.39 -4.92
N ALA A 573 -9.80 2.43 -4.00
CA ALA A 573 -8.57 1.76 -3.54
C ALA A 573 -7.84 1.01 -4.67
N PHE A 574 -8.55 0.31 -5.55
CA PHE A 574 -7.95 -0.32 -6.74
C PHE A 574 -7.32 0.72 -7.68
N THR A 575 -7.99 1.86 -7.89
CA THR A 575 -7.49 2.92 -8.75
C THR A 575 -6.29 3.66 -8.12
N GLU A 576 -6.29 3.87 -6.80
CA GLU A 576 -5.14 4.39 -6.05
C GLU A 576 -3.92 3.48 -6.23
N GLN A 577 -4.12 2.17 -6.09
CA GLN A 577 -3.05 1.20 -6.28
C GLN A 577 -2.52 1.23 -7.72
N HIS A 578 -3.42 1.23 -8.71
CA HIS A 578 -3.06 1.32 -10.11
C HIS A 578 -2.23 2.58 -10.43
N ALA A 579 -2.66 3.75 -9.92
CA ALA A 579 -1.95 5.02 -10.10
C ALA A 579 -0.52 4.96 -9.54
N VAL A 580 -0.35 4.38 -8.34
CA VAL A 580 0.96 4.20 -7.71
C VAL A 580 1.83 3.23 -8.50
N ASP A 581 1.27 2.09 -8.93
CA ASP A 581 2.00 1.09 -9.71
C ASP A 581 2.47 1.67 -11.05
N GLU A 582 1.66 2.50 -11.71
CA GLU A 582 2.02 3.18 -12.95
C GLU A 582 3.20 4.14 -12.73
N LEU A 583 3.12 5.01 -11.72
CA LEU A 583 4.21 5.95 -11.37
C LEU A 583 5.51 5.19 -11.04
N LEU A 584 5.42 4.09 -10.29
CA LEU A 584 6.58 3.26 -9.97
C LEU A 584 7.18 2.61 -11.21
N GLN A 585 6.35 2.09 -12.13
CA GLN A 585 6.82 1.52 -13.38
C GLN A 585 7.50 2.58 -14.28
N GLN A 586 6.97 3.80 -14.33
CA GLN A 586 7.59 4.90 -15.06
C GLN A 586 8.94 5.28 -14.44
N ALA A 587 9.02 5.40 -13.11
CA ALA A 587 10.27 5.66 -12.41
C ALA A 587 11.32 4.57 -12.64
N MET A 588 10.93 3.29 -12.68
CA MET A 588 11.83 2.17 -13.00
C MET A 588 12.38 2.25 -14.44
N LYS A 589 11.64 2.86 -15.36
CA LYS A 589 12.09 3.14 -16.74
C LYS A 589 12.98 4.39 -16.84
N GLY A 590 13.25 5.07 -15.73
CA GLY A 590 14.05 6.29 -15.68
C GLY A 590 13.28 7.56 -16.10
N ILE A 591 11.95 7.50 -16.18
CA ILE A 591 11.10 8.66 -16.46
C ILE A 591 10.98 9.49 -15.17
N ASP A 592 11.11 10.82 -15.29
CA ASP A 592 10.92 11.72 -14.15
C ASP A 592 9.44 11.87 -13.81
N ILE A 593 9.04 11.33 -12.66
CA ILE A 593 7.65 11.36 -12.19
C ILE A 593 7.35 12.53 -11.25
N ASP A 594 8.36 13.29 -10.82
CA ASP A 594 8.24 14.29 -9.76
C ASP A 594 7.14 15.34 -10.02
N GLY A 595 7.01 15.81 -11.27
CA GLY A 595 5.96 16.77 -11.66
C GLY A 595 4.55 16.17 -11.60
N GLN A 596 4.39 14.92 -12.05
CA GLN A 596 3.10 14.22 -12.00
C GLN A 596 2.68 13.93 -10.56
N VAL A 597 3.64 13.57 -9.69
CA VAL A 597 3.37 13.34 -8.27
C VAL A 597 2.86 14.60 -7.56
N LEU A 598 3.41 15.77 -7.89
CA LEU A 598 2.94 17.05 -7.36
C LEU A 598 1.50 17.33 -7.79
N ALA A 599 1.17 17.13 -9.07
CA ALA A 599 -0.20 17.29 -9.58
C ALA A 599 -1.17 16.29 -8.93
N TYR A 600 -0.76 15.04 -8.78
CA TYR A 600 -1.58 14.00 -8.13
C TYR A 600 -1.84 14.31 -6.66
N LEU A 601 -0.90 14.93 -5.94
CA LEU A 601 -1.11 15.26 -4.52
C LEU A 601 -2.33 16.16 -4.32
N GLU A 602 -2.43 17.26 -5.09
CA GLU A 602 -3.52 18.23 -4.95
C GLU A 602 -4.86 17.60 -5.33
N LEU A 603 -4.90 16.89 -6.46
CA LEU A 603 -6.11 16.22 -6.95
C LEU A 603 -6.55 15.09 -6.00
N ALA A 604 -5.60 14.31 -5.47
CA ALA A 604 -5.91 13.22 -4.55
C ALA A 604 -6.45 13.77 -3.22
N GLN A 605 -5.88 14.84 -2.68
CA GLN A 605 -6.40 15.49 -1.47
C GLN A 605 -7.80 16.08 -1.69
N PHE A 606 -8.02 16.75 -2.83
CA PHE A 606 -9.30 17.35 -3.18
C PHE A 606 -10.42 16.30 -3.35
N HIS A 607 -10.11 15.16 -3.97
CA HIS A 607 -11.07 14.07 -4.20
C HIS A 607 -11.04 12.98 -3.12
N ASN A 608 -10.48 13.27 -1.94
CA ASN A 608 -10.47 12.36 -0.78
C ASN A 608 -9.86 10.97 -1.05
N SER A 609 -8.85 10.93 -1.93
CA SER A 609 -8.01 9.77 -2.25
C SER A 609 -6.84 9.69 -1.25
N LYS A 610 -7.10 9.03 -0.13
CA LYS A 610 -6.23 9.08 1.07
C LYS A 610 -4.93 8.30 0.91
N GLN A 611 -4.96 7.16 0.23
CA GLN A 611 -3.79 6.31 0.08
C GLN A 611 -2.85 6.88 -0.98
N LEU A 612 -3.40 7.37 -2.10
CA LEU A 612 -2.60 8.04 -3.13
C LEU A 612 -1.98 9.33 -2.60
N SER A 613 -2.75 10.17 -1.89
CA SER A 613 -2.20 11.38 -1.27
C SER A 613 -1.09 11.09 -0.26
N ALA A 614 -1.26 10.07 0.60
CA ALA A 614 -0.22 9.64 1.53
C ALA A 614 1.06 9.17 0.80
N TRP A 615 0.90 8.44 -0.31
CA TRP A 615 2.02 8.01 -1.14
C TRP A 615 2.72 9.20 -1.81
N CYS A 616 1.97 10.16 -2.39
CA CYS A 616 2.53 11.38 -2.98
C CYS A 616 3.32 12.21 -1.95
N LEU A 617 2.74 12.43 -0.75
CA LEU A 617 3.44 13.10 0.35
C LEU A 617 4.75 12.41 0.69
N HIS A 618 4.74 11.07 0.76
CA HIS A 618 5.95 10.28 1.03
C HIS A 618 7.01 10.44 -0.05
N HIS A 619 6.65 10.32 -1.34
CA HIS A 619 7.59 10.50 -2.46
C HIS A 619 8.21 11.89 -2.45
N ILE A 620 7.38 12.93 -2.23
CA ILE A 620 7.84 14.32 -2.15
C ILE A 620 8.79 14.52 -0.97
N CYS A 621 8.45 14.01 0.21
CA CYS A 621 9.29 14.14 1.40
C CYS A 621 10.63 13.39 1.25
N THR A 622 10.63 12.20 0.66
CA THR A 622 11.85 11.39 0.51
C THR A 622 12.79 11.88 -0.59
N ASN A 623 12.26 12.63 -1.57
CA ASN A 623 13.02 13.24 -2.65
C ASN A 623 13.05 14.79 -2.56
N TYR A 624 12.77 15.34 -1.37
CA TYR A 624 12.48 16.77 -1.14
C TYR A 624 13.51 17.71 -1.77
N ASN A 625 14.80 17.46 -1.56
CA ASN A 625 15.88 18.32 -2.07
C ASN A 625 15.94 18.32 -3.60
N SER A 626 15.65 17.19 -4.26
CA SER A 626 15.61 17.09 -5.72
C SER A 626 14.42 17.85 -6.27
N ILE A 627 13.24 17.60 -5.71
CA ILE A 627 11.97 18.21 -6.14
C ILE A 627 12.00 19.72 -5.94
N CYS A 628 12.51 20.21 -4.80
CA CYS A 628 12.65 21.66 -4.57
C CYS A 628 13.57 22.36 -5.59
N ARG A 629 14.58 21.65 -6.12
CA ARG A 629 15.47 22.19 -7.17
C ARG A 629 14.80 22.21 -8.53
N LYS A 630 14.03 21.17 -8.87
CA LYS A 630 13.34 21.03 -10.16
C LYS A 630 12.06 21.89 -10.25
N PHE A 631 11.25 21.90 -9.18
CA PHE A 631 9.91 22.49 -9.12
C PHE A 631 9.76 23.53 -7.98
N PRO A 632 10.60 24.58 -7.92
CA PRO A 632 10.58 25.54 -6.81
C PRO A 632 9.31 26.39 -6.74
N LYS A 633 8.62 26.59 -7.88
CA LYS A 633 7.37 27.37 -7.93
C LYS A 633 6.21 26.54 -7.38
N ASP A 634 6.09 25.29 -7.84
CA ASP A 634 5.01 24.39 -7.43
C ASP A 634 5.11 24.08 -5.93
N MET A 635 6.32 23.80 -5.42
CA MET A 635 6.55 23.59 -3.98
C MET A 635 6.15 24.79 -3.11
N LYS A 636 6.24 26.02 -3.62
CA LYS A 636 5.79 27.24 -2.93
C LYS A 636 4.30 27.51 -3.08
N ALA A 637 3.69 27.01 -4.15
CA ALA A 637 2.26 27.15 -4.42
C ALA A 637 1.41 26.15 -3.61
N MET A 638 2.01 25.03 -3.18
CA MET A 638 1.38 24.04 -2.31
C MET A 638 0.77 24.66 -1.05
N SER A 639 -0.29 24.04 -0.52
CA SER A 639 -0.98 24.51 0.69
C SER A 639 -0.05 24.67 1.90
N PRO A 640 -0.34 25.58 2.84
CA PRO A 640 0.46 25.74 4.07
C PRO A 640 0.58 24.45 4.88
N GLU A 641 -0.47 23.62 4.88
CA GLU A 641 -0.46 22.30 5.52
C GLU A 641 0.56 21.36 4.87
N ASN A 642 0.60 21.32 3.54
CA ASN A 642 1.55 20.50 2.78
C ASN A 642 2.98 21.00 2.97
N GLN A 643 3.23 22.32 2.92
CA GLN A 643 4.55 22.89 3.19
C GLN A 643 5.07 22.49 4.57
N LYS A 644 4.24 22.64 5.60
CA LYS A 644 4.57 22.21 6.97
C LYS A 644 4.81 20.70 7.06
N HIS A 645 4.02 19.90 6.34
CA HIS A 645 4.22 18.45 6.27
C HIS A 645 5.57 18.09 5.65
N PHE A 646 5.95 18.73 4.53
CA PHE A 646 7.21 18.50 3.87
C PHE A 646 8.40 18.87 4.75
N GLU A 647 8.36 20.03 5.40
CA GLU A 647 9.42 20.46 6.33
C GLU A 647 9.60 19.50 7.50
N LYS A 648 8.51 18.93 8.01
CA LYS A 648 8.52 18.01 9.14
C LYS A 648 9.02 16.60 8.75
N HIS A 649 8.63 16.09 7.58
CA HIS A 649 8.88 14.69 7.20
C HIS A 649 9.94 14.51 6.09
N ARG A 650 10.56 15.60 5.62
CA ARG A 650 11.64 15.56 4.63
C ARG A 650 12.78 14.64 5.03
N TRP A 651 13.31 13.95 4.03
CA TRP A 651 14.53 13.15 4.14
C TRP A 651 15.55 13.60 3.08
N PRO A 652 16.83 13.78 3.44
CA PRO A 652 17.37 13.73 4.80
C PRO A 652 16.85 14.87 5.71
N PRO A 653 16.73 14.63 7.03
CA PRO A 653 16.28 15.65 7.98
C PRO A 653 17.22 16.88 8.04
N VAL A 654 16.66 18.04 8.42
CA VAL A 654 17.43 19.30 8.52
C VAL A 654 18.62 19.18 9.46
N TRP A 655 18.44 18.56 10.63
CA TRP A 655 19.50 18.39 11.61
C TRP A 655 20.67 17.55 11.08
N PHE A 656 20.39 16.56 10.22
CA PHE A 656 21.43 15.74 9.60
C PHE A 656 22.27 16.58 8.64
N LEU A 657 21.63 17.38 7.78
CA LEU A 657 22.34 18.23 6.82
C LEU A 657 23.25 19.26 7.53
N LYS A 658 22.81 19.79 8.66
CA LYS A 658 23.63 20.70 9.48
C LYS A 658 24.84 19.97 10.08
N GLU A 659 24.64 18.77 10.60
CA GLU A 659 25.73 17.96 11.15
C GLU A 659 26.72 17.47 10.09
N GLU A 660 26.24 17.13 8.90
CA GLU A 660 27.08 16.76 7.75
C GLU A 660 27.96 17.93 7.30
N ASP A 661 27.39 19.12 7.12
CA ASP A 661 28.16 20.33 6.81
C ASP A 661 29.20 20.62 7.91
N ARG A 662 28.83 20.49 9.18
CA ARG A 662 29.75 20.64 10.30
C ARG A 662 30.89 19.63 10.28
N TYR A 663 30.57 18.34 10.08
CA TYR A 663 31.54 17.26 10.00
C TYR A 663 32.56 17.50 8.88
N LEU A 664 32.08 17.84 7.68
CA LEU A 664 32.93 18.13 6.51
C LEU A 664 33.85 19.33 6.76
N ARG A 665 33.36 20.38 7.44
CA ARG A 665 34.18 21.53 7.83
C ARG A 665 35.28 21.13 8.82
N SER A 666 34.93 20.39 9.87
CA SER A 666 35.89 19.93 10.88
C SER A 666 36.91 18.93 10.30
N GLN A 667 36.52 18.12 9.32
CA GLN A 667 37.44 17.23 8.60
C GLN A 667 38.50 18.04 7.85
N LYS A 668 38.07 19.02 7.04
CA LYS A 668 38.97 19.92 6.31
C LYS A 668 39.89 20.72 7.23
N GLU A 669 39.39 21.15 8.39
CA GLU A 669 40.20 21.86 9.39
C GLU A 669 41.32 20.96 9.93
N ARG A 670 41.01 19.70 10.27
CA ARG A 670 42.03 18.77 10.77
C ARG A 670 43.03 18.34 9.72
N GLU A 671 42.61 18.14 8.48
CA GLU A 671 43.54 17.88 7.36
C GLU A 671 44.55 19.02 7.21
N ARG A 672 44.10 20.28 7.35
CA ARG A 672 44.99 21.45 7.34
C ARG A 672 45.95 21.48 8.53
N GLU A 673 45.47 21.18 9.75
CA GLU A 673 46.33 21.11 10.94
C GLU A 673 47.41 20.04 10.80
N GLU A 674 47.05 18.85 10.30
CA GLU A 674 47.99 17.77 10.04
C GLU A 674 49.01 18.13 8.97
N GLU A 675 48.59 18.81 7.91
CA GLU A 675 49.49 19.30 6.86
C GLU A 675 50.51 20.32 7.42
N ILE A 676 50.06 21.23 8.30
CA ILE A 676 50.94 22.19 8.99
C ILE A 676 51.94 21.46 9.88
N LEU A 677 51.50 20.48 10.66
CA LEU A 677 52.38 19.67 11.52
C LEU A 677 53.42 18.89 10.70
N ARG A 678 53.02 18.29 9.57
CA ARG A 678 53.93 17.61 8.64
C ARG A 678 54.99 18.57 8.07
N LYS A 679 54.59 19.79 7.70
CA LYS A 679 55.49 20.86 7.23
C LYS A 679 56.46 21.35 8.32
N GLN A 680 56.03 21.41 9.58
CA GLN A 680 56.90 21.79 10.71
C GLN A 680 57.91 20.69 11.06
N HIS A 681 57.51 19.41 11.01
CA HIS A 681 58.40 18.28 11.25
C HIS A 681 59.50 18.16 10.18
N THR A 682 59.18 18.38 8.91
CA THR A 682 60.16 18.39 7.81
C THR A 682 61.19 19.53 7.96
N LYS A 683 60.78 20.71 8.45
CA LYS A 683 61.72 21.82 8.73
C LYS A 683 62.67 21.55 9.91
N ARG A 684 62.22 20.89 10.98
CA ARG A 684 63.07 20.56 12.14
C ARG A 684 64.13 19.49 11.85
N GLY A 685 63.90 18.60 10.88
CA GLY A 685 64.89 17.60 10.44
C GLY A 685 66.14 18.19 9.80
N TRP A 686 66.07 19.43 9.28
CA TRP A 686 67.19 20.10 8.61
C TRP A 686 68.07 20.94 9.55
N CYS A 687 67.66 21.16 10.80
CA CYS A 687 68.41 22.01 11.75
C CYS A 687 69.51 21.27 12.53
N PHE A 688 69.67 19.95 12.37
CA PHE A 688 70.70 19.16 13.08
C PHE A 688 72.02 18.97 12.31
N TRP A 689 72.16 19.55 11.11
CA TRP A 689 73.41 19.54 10.33
C TRP A 689 74.03 20.95 10.26
N ARG A 690 74.49 21.47 11.39
CA ARG A 690 75.57 22.49 11.41
C ARG A 690 76.55 22.14 12.52
N HIS A 691 77.65 21.51 12.14
CA HIS A 691 78.83 21.31 12.98
C HIS A 691 79.52 22.65 13.29
N PRO A 692 80.14 22.81 14.48
CA PRO A 692 80.97 23.95 14.80
C PRO A 692 82.42 23.78 14.29
N SER A 693 82.94 24.86 13.69
CA SER A 693 84.34 25.32 13.59
C SER A 693 85.47 24.40 13.09
N SER A 694 86.18 24.87 12.06
CA SER A 694 87.66 24.82 12.03
C SER A 694 88.22 26.07 11.33
N SER A 695 88.99 26.85 12.08
CA SER A 695 89.84 27.97 11.66
C SER A 695 91.01 27.50 10.76
N PRO A 696 91.71 28.41 10.07
CA PRO A 696 92.55 28.08 8.92
C PRO A 696 93.98 27.72 9.34
N HIS A 697 94.63 26.80 8.62
CA HIS A 697 96.09 26.78 8.54
C HIS A 697 96.58 26.26 7.18
N VAL A 698 97.56 27.01 6.70
CA VAL A 698 98.34 26.94 5.46
C VAL A 698 99.20 25.68 5.39
N SER A 699 99.24 25.03 4.22
CA SER A 699 100.45 24.75 3.39
C SER A 699 100.05 23.93 2.17
#